data_AF-A0ABD2LC67-F1
#
_entry.id   AF-A0ABD2LC67-F1
#
_cell.length_a   1.000
_cell.length_b   1.000
_cell.length_c   1.000
_cell.angle_alpha   90.00
_cell.angle_beta   90.00
_cell.angle_gamma   90.00
#
_symmetry.space_group_name_H-M   'P 1'
#
loop_
_entity.id
_entity.type
_entity.pdbx_description
1 polymer ?
#
loop_
_entity_poly.entity_id
_entity_poly.type
_entity_poly.pdbx_seq_one_letter_code
_entity_poly.pdbx_strand_id
1 'polypeptide(L)'
;MESLLEVQRNCHEERERCIDLMVNEFMMDKKSQRERINSDQRIKRLIERNQLATEKLINAYKDEHGERSKEVQSIGGPNEFAEFYSRLKTLKDVHRKNPNDTARTLTIEFQEMANYIQDPDRLEKEMVRFTDEEGYGKFLDLHSLHEQYVNLKEVTRVDYISYLSKFDDLHELSREKTKKTGAYKTYVVSLEEYLRDFISRAKPLIDIVLELDRVDKDFEEKWKEGKVIGWSNEKPSGAMTKFAQPSAEIDLSNFNSLEELEELGADRLKAALIELGLKCGGTVKERALRLLSTKNSDGSTVVNGNGKFNAEDTKEENRKYTLAKAEAHILRLSELVSSERAATRENIERKQARAVGEEEEEDDVEEVYEVEEEADNVPYNPKNLPLDWDGKPIPYWLYKLHGLNIGYSCEICGNQVYKGPKAFQRHFTEWRHSHGMRCLGIPNTAHFTNITKINDAIELWKKICDEKNRNKWNPEADEEFEDSLGNVVNRRTYEDLKRQGLLAIAEGQNIRRKAGGMGEAERQQPLGKKEPAGQNLILLLVDGYGANLFNQTNARMKPGAKTLLENGMEALSLRPVFPTQSYPNWFSLATGLYVESHNFTSDFMFAPNSSLLFQRDIGANDSNPFWWTGNPAPFWYAVGKAGIDVHCYWFPACHKAHVDLIVQVPQNRRHSFNNSNSIDLLPHLPTIVKHIKKYQPYRQQLVLLRYNGLDKALRSGGQSSSQTRQALSTVDNYLRKIQEEMDTMDLHQSTNLMVLSDHGLMAVEEEDQFYIDECLADPSMVRRVANSLAFAMVWPIDGEEDTTFFELKVCDQWAFVGDYENEETAPLVNVYRRHELPDHFHWRDSRLIAPIVLIARPGIVLLTRNIPSTDVSEKLAKKWKMLDGWENEHEAMQGIFMARGPAFKADYKSEPIEVVDIYQLVLNILGVEPTHQSNGSWERMAEVLSEGWEDRRYEPQSFALRHFPPLSFISLSLAALCFFPIAFHY
;
A
#
# COMPACT_ATOMS: atom_id res chain seq x y z
N MET A 1 -15.65 -41.02 16.18
CA MET A 1 -14.44 -41.59 15.57
C MET A 1 -14.38 -41.05 14.17
N GLU A 2 -13.31 -40.30 13.86
CA GLU A 2 -13.10 -39.75 12.52
C GLU A 2 -12.86 -40.90 11.54
N SER A 3 -13.57 -40.87 10.41
CA SER A 3 -13.36 -41.78 9.29
C SER A 3 -11.93 -41.62 8.76
N LEU A 4 -11.28 -42.71 8.35
CA LEU A 4 -9.93 -42.62 7.80
C LEU A 4 -9.91 -41.82 6.49
N LEU A 5 -11.01 -41.86 5.72
CA LEU A 5 -11.20 -41.02 4.54
C LEU A 5 -11.33 -39.54 4.89
N GLU A 6 -11.99 -39.21 6.00
CA GLU A 6 -12.08 -37.82 6.48
C GLU A 6 -10.74 -37.32 6.98
N VAL A 7 -9.94 -38.16 7.65
CA VAL A 7 -8.56 -37.84 8.03
C VAL A 7 -7.71 -37.59 6.76
N GLN A 8 -7.87 -38.40 5.71
CA GLN A 8 -7.16 -38.18 4.44
C GLN A 8 -7.58 -36.86 3.77
N ARG A 9 -8.89 -36.55 3.73
CA ARG A 9 -9.42 -35.29 3.20
C ARG A 9 -8.85 -34.09 3.97
N ASN A 10 -8.89 -34.15 5.30
CA ASN A 10 -8.37 -33.11 6.18
C ASN A 10 -6.86 -32.90 6.01
N CYS A 11 -6.07 -33.97 5.92
CA CYS A 11 -4.63 -33.84 5.69
C CYS A 11 -4.29 -33.28 4.30
N HIS A 12 -5.06 -33.58 3.26
CA HIS A 12 -4.89 -32.94 1.94
C HIS A 12 -5.25 -31.46 1.99
N GLU A 13 -6.38 -31.11 2.61
CA GLU A 13 -6.82 -29.72 2.78
C GLU A 13 -5.79 -28.90 3.59
N GLU A 14 -5.28 -29.45 4.69
CA GLU A 14 -4.26 -28.81 5.53
C GLU A 14 -2.95 -28.57 4.76
N ARG A 15 -2.53 -29.52 3.92
CA ARG A 15 -1.35 -29.36 3.06
C ARG A 15 -1.52 -28.22 2.06
N GLU A 16 -2.67 -28.17 1.39
CA GLU A 16 -2.97 -27.13 0.39
C GLU A 16 -2.99 -25.75 1.05
N ARG A 17 -3.69 -25.61 2.18
CA ARG A 17 -3.78 -24.34 2.92
C ARG A 17 -2.43 -23.88 3.46
N CYS A 18 -1.58 -24.80 3.93
CA CYS A 18 -0.20 -24.47 4.30
C CYS A 18 0.57 -23.91 3.09
N ILE A 19 0.42 -24.50 1.91
CA ILE A 19 1.07 -24.03 0.68
C ILE A 19 0.58 -22.64 0.31
N ASP A 20 -0.73 -22.40 0.32
CA ASP A 20 -1.30 -21.09 0.01
C ASP A 20 -0.79 -20.00 0.95
N LEU A 21 -0.74 -20.27 2.27
CA LEU A 21 -0.19 -19.31 3.23
C LEU A 21 1.30 -19.05 3.02
N MET A 22 2.09 -20.09 2.73
CA MET A 22 3.51 -19.93 2.41
C MET A 22 3.69 -19.06 1.15
N VAL A 23 2.92 -19.30 0.09
CA VAL A 23 2.95 -18.51 -1.15
C VAL A 23 2.58 -17.05 -0.87
N ASN A 24 1.54 -16.81 -0.07
CA ASN A 24 1.13 -15.46 0.32
C ASN A 24 2.24 -14.73 1.08
N GLU A 25 2.88 -15.37 2.06
CA GLU A 25 4.02 -14.80 2.80
C GLU A 25 5.23 -14.50 1.90
N PHE A 26 5.49 -15.33 0.88
CA PHE A 26 6.55 -15.06 -0.11
C PHE A 26 6.22 -13.90 -1.05
N MET A 27 4.94 -13.62 -1.29
CA MET A 27 4.48 -12.53 -2.15
C MET A 27 4.45 -11.18 -1.42
N MET A 28 4.55 -11.15 -0.10
CA MET A 28 4.58 -9.92 0.68
C MET A 28 5.97 -9.26 0.64
N ASP A 29 6.01 -7.95 0.36
CA ASP A 29 7.24 -7.17 0.41
C ASP A 29 7.71 -6.97 1.86
N LYS A 30 8.89 -7.49 2.18
CA LYS A 30 9.53 -7.41 3.51
C LYS A 30 10.50 -6.23 3.51
N LYS A 31 10.26 -5.21 4.34
CA LYS A 31 11.03 -3.94 4.30
C LYS A 31 12.21 -3.95 5.24
N SER A 32 12.10 -4.61 6.39
CA SER A 32 13.21 -4.71 7.36
C SER A 32 13.76 -6.13 7.48
N GLN A 33 15.01 -6.24 7.95
CA GLN A 33 15.64 -7.53 8.24
C GLN A 33 14.85 -8.31 9.31
N ARG A 34 14.33 -7.59 10.30
CA ARG A 34 13.47 -8.14 11.35
C ARG A 34 12.18 -8.73 10.78
N GLU A 35 11.49 -8.01 9.89
CA GLU A 35 10.30 -8.53 9.20
C GLU A 35 10.62 -9.77 8.37
N ARG A 36 11.77 -9.77 7.68
CA ARG A 36 12.21 -10.89 6.86
C ARG A 36 12.43 -12.15 7.69
N ILE A 37 13.19 -12.06 8.78
CA ILE A 37 13.48 -13.20 9.66
C ILE A 37 12.19 -13.74 10.30
N ASN A 38 11.31 -12.86 10.78
CA ASN A 38 10.06 -13.29 11.37
C ASN A 38 9.14 -14.00 10.37
N SER A 39 9.06 -13.51 9.13
CA SER A 39 8.33 -14.20 8.07
C SER A 39 8.95 -15.56 7.75
N ASP A 40 10.27 -15.63 7.62
CA ASP A 40 10.97 -16.89 7.33
C ASP A 40 10.77 -17.93 8.46
N GLN A 41 10.64 -17.49 9.72
CA GLN A 41 10.29 -18.35 10.86
C GLN A 41 8.84 -18.84 10.81
N ARG A 42 7.89 -17.99 10.42
CA ARG A 42 6.49 -18.41 10.20
C ARG A 42 6.41 -19.45 9.07
N ILE A 43 7.13 -19.22 7.98
CA ILE A 43 7.22 -20.17 6.86
C ILE A 43 7.80 -21.50 7.34
N LYS A 44 8.85 -21.51 8.17
CA LYS A 44 9.39 -22.75 8.75
C LYS A 44 8.31 -23.54 9.53
N ARG A 45 7.52 -22.88 10.38
CA ARG A 45 6.42 -23.55 11.11
C ARG A 45 5.37 -24.14 10.17
N LEU A 46 5.06 -23.45 9.07
CA LEU A 46 4.14 -23.95 8.03
C LEU A 46 4.71 -25.17 7.29
N ILE A 47 6.02 -25.17 7.00
CA ILE A 47 6.71 -26.33 6.42
C ILE A 47 6.64 -27.53 7.36
N GLU A 48 6.96 -27.36 8.65
CA GLU A 48 6.87 -28.41 9.66
C GLU A 48 5.44 -28.98 9.77
N ARG A 49 4.43 -28.10 9.78
CA ARG A 49 3.01 -28.50 9.78
C ARG A 49 2.65 -29.30 8.52
N ASN A 50 3.12 -28.86 7.35
CA ASN A 50 2.90 -29.56 6.08
C ASN A 50 3.57 -30.94 6.06
N GLN A 51 4.80 -31.05 6.59
CA GLN A 51 5.52 -32.33 6.71
C GLN A 51 4.76 -33.30 7.62
N LEU A 52 4.31 -32.86 8.79
CA LEU A 52 3.52 -33.69 9.71
C LEU A 52 2.21 -34.17 9.09
N ALA A 53 1.50 -33.31 8.35
CA ALA A 53 0.29 -33.71 7.62
C ALA A 53 0.62 -34.73 6.51
N THR A 54 1.75 -34.56 5.83
CA THR A 54 2.23 -35.47 4.79
C THR A 54 2.60 -36.85 5.36
N GLU A 55 3.26 -36.91 6.51
CA GLU A 55 3.58 -38.17 7.19
C GLU A 55 2.33 -38.95 7.60
N LYS A 56 1.34 -38.26 8.20
CA LYS A 56 0.03 -38.85 8.53
C LYS A 56 -0.64 -39.43 7.30
N LEU A 57 -0.60 -38.69 6.20
CA LEU A 57 -1.20 -39.06 4.93
C LEU A 57 -0.50 -40.27 4.29
N ILE A 58 0.83 -40.32 4.29
CA ILE A 58 1.60 -41.49 3.83
C ILE A 58 1.21 -42.73 4.63
N ASN A 59 1.13 -42.63 5.96
CA ASN A 59 0.74 -43.75 6.82
C ASN A 59 -0.71 -44.20 6.55
N ALA A 60 -1.63 -43.25 6.32
CA ALA A 60 -3.01 -43.56 5.95
C ALA A 60 -3.12 -44.25 4.57
N TYR A 61 -2.23 -43.94 3.61
CA TYR A 61 -2.21 -44.59 2.30
C TYR A 61 -1.49 -45.94 2.27
N LYS A 62 -0.49 -46.15 3.14
CA LYS A 62 0.19 -47.46 3.28
C LYS A 62 -0.77 -48.57 3.71
N ASP A 63 -1.85 -48.23 4.42
CA ASP A 63 -2.92 -49.13 4.81
C ASP A 63 -2.42 -50.44 5.47
N GLU A 64 -1.46 -50.33 6.40
CA GLU A 64 -0.75 -51.50 6.98
C GLU A 64 -1.69 -52.52 7.63
N HIS A 65 -2.86 -52.10 8.10
CA HIS A 65 -3.87 -52.95 8.74
C HIS A 65 -5.11 -53.22 7.85
N GLY A 66 -5.11 -52.75 6.60
CA GLY A 66 -6.20 -52.91 5.64
C GLY A 66 -7.49 -52.19 6.04
N GLU A 67 -7.42 -51.22 6.96
CA GLU A 67 -8.56 -50.49 7.51
C GLU A 67 -9.18 -49.53 6.48
N ARG A 68 -8.34 -48.89 5.66
CA ARG A 68 -8.79 -48.03 4.56
C ARG A 68 -9.57 -48.82 3.53
N SER A 69 -9.00 -49.96 3.12
CA SER A 69 -9.62 -50.83 2.12
C SER A 69 -10.96 -51.37 2.60
N LYS A 70 -11.07 -51.72 3.89
CA LYS A 70 -12.34 -52.15 4.51
C LYS A 70 -13.38 -51.03 4.54
N GLU A 71 -12.98 -49.81 4.90
CA GLU A 71 -13.89 -48.67 4.93
C GLU A 71 -14.40 -48.28 3.54
N VAL A 72 -13.54 -48.31 2.52
CA VAL A 72 -13.96 -48.05 1.13
C VAL A 72 -14.92 -49.13 0.63
N GLN A 73 -14.66 -50.41 0.97
CA GLN A 73 -15.54 -51.52 0.60
C GLN A 73 -16.90 -51.46 1.31
N SER A 74 -16.97 -50.95 2.54
CA SER A 74 -18.22 -50.81 3.26
C SER A 74 -19.09 -49.71 2.64
N ILE A 75 -18.49 -48.60 2.21
CA ILE A 75 -19.18 -47.51 1.52
C ILE A 75 -19.73 -47.93 0.15
N GLY A 76 -19.02 -48.80 -0.60
CA GLY A 76 -19.43 -49.27 -1.94
C GLY A 76 -20.12 -50.65 -1.97
N GLY A 77 -20.65 -51.11 -0.83
CA GLY A 77 -21.33 -52.41 -0.72
C GLY A 77 -22.82 -52.36 -1.08
N PRO A 78 -23.54 -53.49 -1.18
CA PRO A 78 -24.96 -53.52 -1.58
C PRO A 78 -25.95 -52.81 -0.62
N ASN A 79 -25.50 -52.33 0.55
CA ASN A 79 -26.31 -51.71 1.60
C ASN A 79 -25.85 -50.28 1.95
N GLU A 80 -25.39 -49.49 0.98
CA GLU A 80 -24.80 -48.14 1.15
C GLU A 80 -25.68 -47.21 2.00
N PHE A 81 -26.98 -47.17 1.72
CA PHE A 81 -27.93 -46.31 2.44
C PHE A 81 -28.08 -46.69 3.92
N ALA A 82 -28.14 -47.98 4.24
CA ALA A 82 -28.30 -48.44 5.62
C ALA A 82 -27.05 -48.10 6.46
N GLU A 83 -25.87 -48.20 5.86
CA GLU A 83 -24.61 -47.81 6.51
C GLU A 83 -24.52 -46.29 6.70
N PHE A 84 -24.90 -45.50 5.70
CA PHE A 84 -24.95 -44.04 5.79
C PHE A 84 -25.87 -43.56 6.92
N TYR A 85 -27.11 -44.07 6.99
CA TYR A 85 -28.05 -43.68 8.05
C TYR A 85 -27.61 -44.12 9.45
N SER A 86 -26.91 -45.25 9.57
CA SER A 86 -26.30 -45.69 10.83
C SER A 86 -25.20 -44.73 11.32
N ARG A 87 -24.31 -44.31 10.40
CA ARG A 87 -23.25 -43.31 10.67
C ARG A 87 -23.85 -41.94 11.02
N LEU A 88 -24.86 -41.49 10.27
CA LEU A 88 -25.57 -40.24 10.51
C LEU A 88 -26.26 -40.22 11.89
N LYS A 89 -26.90 -41.34 12.27
CA LYS A 89 -27.52 -41.47 13.60
C LYS A 89 -26.48 -41.31 14.72
N THR A 90 -25.33 -41.97 14.56
CA THR A 90 -24.21 -41.86 15.51
C THR A 90 -23.69 -40.43 15.63
N LEU A 91 -23.54 -39.71 14.51
CA LEU A 91 -23.14 -38.30 14.49
C LEU A 91 -24.18 -37.39 15.17
N LYS A 92 -25.47 -37.59 14.89
CA LYS A 92 -26.56 -36.86 15.56
C LYS A 92 -26.58 -37.10 17.07
N ASP A 93 -26.29 -38.32 17.51
CA ASP A 93 -26.23 -38.67 18.94
C ASP A 93 -25.01 -38.03 19.63
N VAL A 94 -23.86 -37.90 18.94
CA VAL A 94 -22.68 -37.18 19.44
C VAL A 94 -22.94 -35.68 19.51
N HIS A 95 -23.51 -35.09 18.46
CA HIS A 95 -23.88 -33.67 18.45
C HIS A 95 -24.90 -33.32 19.54
N ARG A 96 -25.90 -34.20 19.76
CA ARG A 96 -26.88 -34.03 20.85
C ARG A 96 -26.23 -34.11 22.24
N LYS A 97 -25.15 -34.88 22.42
CA LYS A 97 -24.41 -34.96 23.68
C LYS A 97 -23.49 -33.76 23.91
N ASN A 98 -22.95 -33.17 22.84
CA ASN A 98 -22.01 -32.06 22.89
C ASN A 98 -22.50 -30.86 22.04
N PRO A 99 -23.62 -30.21 22.40
CA PRO A 99 -24.23 -29.16 21.57
C PRO A 99 -23.39 -27.87 21.50
N ASN A 100 -22.50 -27.65 22.46
CA ASN A 100 -21.62 -26.48 22.52
C ASN A 100 -20.25 -26.71 21.85
N ASP A 101 -19.99 -27.93 21.38
CA ASP A 101 -18.73 -28.28 20.73
C ASP A 101 -18.86 -27.97 19.24
N THR A 102 -18.62 -26.71 18.87
CA THR A 102 -18.54 -26.30 17.47
C THR A 102 -17.24 -26.82 16.88
N ALA A 103 -17.34 -27.68 15.86
CA ALA A 103 -16.18 -28.11 15.09
C ALA A 103 -15.48 -26.89 14.50
N ARG A 104 -14.32 -26.52 15.05
CA ARG A 104 -13.44 -25.52 14.44
C ARG A 104 -12.95 -26.10 13.12
N THR A 105 -13.42 -25.56 12.01
CA THR A 105 -12.98 -25.99 10.69
C THR A 105 -11.57 -25.48 10.43
N LEU A 106 -10.78 -26.25 9.67
CA LEU A 106 -9.46 -25.81 9.20
C LEU A 106 -9.54 -24.46 8.48
N THR A 107 -10.67 -24.16 7.83
CA THR A 107 -10.95 -22.83 7.25
C THR A 107 -10.81 -21.70 8.28
N ILE A 108 -11.47 -21.81 9.43
CA ILE A 108 -11.47 -20.77 10.46
C ILE A 108 -10.07 -20.63 11.06
N GLU A 109 -9.40 -21.75 11.31
CA GLU A 109 -8.04 -21.75 11.88
C GLU A 109 -7.02 -21.07 10.95
N PHE A 110 -7.07 -21.37 9.64
CA PHE A 110 -6.18 -20.74 8.66
C PHE A 110 -6.56 -19.30 8.35
N GLN A 111 -7.83 -18.92 8.44
CA GLN A 111 -8.26 -17.53 8.37
C GLN A 111 -7.78 -16.73 9.59
N GLU A 112 -7.86 -17.29 10.79
CA GLU A 112 -7.30 -16.68 12.00
C GLU A 112 -5.79 -16.51 11.88
N MET A 113 -5.06 -17.50 11.36
CA MET A 113 -3.62 -17.37 11.07
C MET A 113 -3.32 -16.29 10.01
N ALA A 114 -4.10 -16.21 8.94
CA ALA A 114 -3.93 -15.17 7.92
C ALA A 114 -4.20 -13.76 8.46
N ASN A 115 -5.25 -13.61 9.28
CA ASN A 115 -5.57 -12.35 9.95
C ASN A 115 -4.51 -11.97 10.98
N TYR A 116 -3.94 -12.96 11.67
CA TYR A 116 -2.86 -12.79 12.64
C TYR A 116 -1.58 -12.24 11.99
N ILE A 117 -1.26 -12.65 10.75
CA ILE A 117 -0.12 -12.10 9.98
C ILE A 117 -0.30 -10.61 9.65
N GLN A 118 -1.55 -10.14 9.55
CA GLN A 118 -1.86 -8.75 9.19
C GLN A 118 -1.96 -7.80 10.39
N ASP A 119 -1.83 -8.29 11.63
CA ASP A 119 -1.95 -7.52 12.86
C ASP A 119 -0.59 -6.95 13.33
N PRO A 120 -0.36 -5.62 13.26
CA PRO A 120 0.92 -5.01 13.63
C PRO A 120 1.28 -5.18 15.11
N ASP A 121 0.29 -5.14 16.00
CA ASP A 121 0.49 -5.17 17.46
C ASP A 121 0.96 -6.54 17.97
N ARG A 122 0.85 -7.58 17.13
CA ARG A 122 1.24 -8.95 17.48
C ARG A 122 2.54 -9.41 16.82
N LEU A 123 3.02 -8.72 15.79
CA LEU A 123 4.36 -8.92 15.22
C LEU A 123 5.46 -8.71 16.28
N GLU A 124 5.22 -7.88 17.29
CA GLU A 124 6.09 -7.68 18.46
C GLU A 124 6.13 -8.88 19.43
N LYS A 125 5.07 -9.69 19.51
CA LYS A 125 5.01 -10.81 20.47
C LYS A 125 5.69 -12.07 19.98
N GLU A 126 5.87 -12.23 18.66
CA GLU A 126 6.51 -13.40 18.07
C GLU A 126 8.00 -13.24 17.79
N MET A 127 8.60 -12.15 18.29
CA MET A 127 9.99 -11.84 18.01
C MET A 127 10.89 -12.99 18.42
N VAL A 128 11.64 -13.52 17.45
CA VAL A 128 12.73 -14.45 17.75
C VAL A 128 13.72 -13.72 18.64
N ARG A 129 14.14 -14.41 19.70
CA ARG A 129 15.06 -13.85 20.67
C ARG A 129 16.47 -13.85 20.06
N PHE A 130 16.99 -12.66 19.84
CA PHE A 130 18.41 -12.40 19.58
C PHE A 130 18.96 -11.65 20.78
N THR A 131 20.27 -11.76 21.01
CA THR A 131 20.94 -10.81 21.89
C THR A 131 21.00 -9.44 21.20
N ASP A 132 21.15 -8.37 21.98
CA ASP A 132 21.22 -7.02 21.42
C ASP A 132 22.45 -6.90 20.48
N GLU A 133 23.57 -7.53 20.84
CA GLU A 133 24.79 -7.58 20.02
C GLU A 133 24.63 -8.39 18.71
N GLU A 134 23.69 -9.33 18.64
CA GLU A 134 23.40 -10.07 17.40
C GLU A 134 22.61 -9.23 16.39
N GLY A 135 22.04 -8.09 16.79
CA GLY A 135 21.33 -7.16 15.90
C GLY A 135 20.24 -7.84 15.08
N TYR A 136 19.41 -8.66 15.73
CA TYR A 136 18.36 -9.46 15.08
C TYR A 136 18.87 -10.34 13.91
N GLY A 137 20.07 -10.92 14.06
CA GLY A 137 20.69 -11.80 13.06
C GLY A 137 21.56 -11.08 12.03
N LYS A 138 21.87 -9.78 12.22
CA LYS A 138 22.83 -9.02 11.40
C LYS A 138 24.28 -9.32 11.78
N PHE A 139 24.52 -9.60 13.07
CA PHE A 139 25.85 -9.79 13.63
C PHE A 139 25.94 -11.09 14.44
N LEU A 140 27.17 -11.53 14.69
CA LEU A 140 27.50 -12.69 15.53
C LEU A 140 28.06 -12.20 16.86
N ASP A 141 27.49 -12.66 17.97
CA ASP A 141 28.06 -12.43 19.30
C ASP A 141 29.02 -13.57 19.66
N LEU A 142 30.30 -13.37 19.32
CA LEU A 142 31.37 -14.32 19.65
C LEU A 142 32.24 -13.86 20.83
N HIS A 143 31.83 -12.87 21.63
CA HIS A 143 32.67 -12.30 22.70
C HIS A 143 33.03 -13.34 23.76
N SER A 144 32.03 -14.08 24.24
CA SER A 144 32.21 -15.16 25.21
C SER A 144 33.10 -16.29 24.66
N LEU A 145 33.03 -16.58 23.36
CA LEU A 145 33.83 -17.61 22.70
C LEU A 145 35.28 -17.15 22.48
N HIS A 146 35.51 -15.86 22.22
CA HIS A 146 36.84 -15.27 22.16
C HIS A 146 37.57 -15.39 23.50
N GLU A 147 36.90 -15.10 24.62
CA GLU A 147 37.47 -15.30 25.95
C GLU A 147 37.88 -16.75 26.19
N GLN A 148 37.02 -17.71 25.81
CA GLN A 148 37.34 -19.13 25.91
C GLN A 148 38.54 -19.50 25.02
N TYR A 149 38.64 -18.93 23.82
CA TYR A 149 39.74 -19.17 22.88
C TYR A 149 41.08 -18.63 23.40
N VAL A 150 41.10 -17.41 23.94
CA VAL A 150 42.31 -16.79 24.53
C VAL A 150 42.80 -17.57 25.75
N ASN A 151 41.91 -18.26 26.45
CA ASN A 151 42.23 -19.11 27.59
C ASN A 151 42.76 -20.52 27.21
N LEU A 152 42.81 -20.86 25.92
CA LEU A 152 43.37 -22.13 25.45
C LEU A 152 44.90 -22.20 25.64
N LYS A 153 45.40 -23.41 25.91
CA LYS A 153 46.81 -23.66 26.16
C LYS A 153 47.65 -23.50 24.88
N GLU A 154 48.73 -22.72 24.97
CA GLU A 154 49.68 -22.41 23.88
C GLU A 154 49.09 -21.67 22.66
N VAL A 155 47.94 -20.99 22.83
CA VAL A 155 47.41 -20.07 21.82
C VAL A 155 47.99 -18.67 22.04
N THR A 156 48.35 -17.98 20.97
CA THR A 156 48.81 -16.59 21.04
C THR A 156 47.62 -15.68 21.37
N ARG A 157 47.81 -14.71 22.26
CA ARG A 157 46.74 -13.74 22.57
C ARG A 157 46.44 -12.91 21.32
N VAL A 158 45.26 -13.13 20.75
CA VAL A 158 44.76 -12.41 19.58
C VAL A 158 43.68 -11.42 20.01
N ASP A 159 43.65 -10.26 19.35
CA ASP A 159 42.54 -9.31 19.44
C ASP A 159 41.25 -9.89 18.81
N TYR A 160 40.12 -9.26 19.11
CA TYR A 160 38.82 -9.77 18.70
C TYR A 160 38.64 -9.79 17.17
N ILE A 161 39.12 -8.76 16.46
CA ILE A 161 39.04 -8.69 14.99
C ILE A 161 39.88 -9.80 14.34
N SER A 162 41.10 -10.02 14.85
CA SER A 162 41.93 -11.14 14.41
C SER A 162 41.29 -12.51 14.69
N TYR A 163 40.57 -12.64 15.82
CA TYR A 163 39.82 -13.86 16.14
C TYR A 163 38.66 -14.11 15.18
N LEU A 164 37.85 -13.09 14.87
CA LEU A 164 36.75 -13.20 13.90
C LEU A 164 37.21 -13.69 12.52
N SER A 165 38.46 -13.41 12.14
CA SER A 165 39.03 -13.85 10.86
C SER A 165 39.58 -15.27 10.87
N LYS A 166 39.69 -15.92 12.04
CA LYS A 166 40.42 -17.19 12.22
C LYS A 166 39.68 -18.25 13.06
N PHE A 167 38.48 -17.97 13.57
CA PHE A 167 37.81 -18.89 14.48
C PHE A 167 37.44 -20.24 13.84
N ASP A 168 37.33 -20.29 12.51
CA ASP A 168 37.11 -21.48 11.67
C ASP A 168 38.41 -22.22 11.30
N ASP A 169 39.58 -21.59 11.44
CA ASP A 169 40.90 -22.18 11.15
C ASP A 169 41.43 -23.06 12.29
N LEU A 170 40.66 -24.07 12.67
CA LEU A 170 41.00 -25.01 13.75
C LEU A 170 42.16 -25.98 13.40
N HIS A 171 42.64 -25.95 12.16
CA HIS A 171 43.69 -26.82 11.66
C HIS A 171 45.11 -26.38 12.09
N GLU A 172 45.32 -25.09 12.36
CA GLU A 172 46.63 -24.54 12.79
C GLU A 172 46.98 -24.91 14.24
N LEU A 173 46.01 -25.35 15.04
CA LEU A 173 46.17 -25.63 16.47
C LEU A 173 46.90 -26.97 16.74
N SER A 174 47.82 -26.95 17.72
CA SER A 174 48.64 -28.13 18.06
C SER A 174 47.81 -29.30 18.60
N ARG A 175 47.89 -30.44 17.90
CA ARG A 175 47.19 -31.69 18.27
C ARG A 175 47.60 -32.23 19.63
N GLU A 176 48.90 -32.18 19.95
CA GLU A 176 49.44 -32.82 21.15
C GLU A 176 49.21 -32.01 22.42
N LYS A 177 49.12 -30.68 22.29
CA LYS A 177 49.15 -29.77 23.43
C LYS A 177 47.86 -28.98 23.65
N THR A 178 47.15 -28.61 22.60
CA THR A 178 45.93 -27.81 22.66
C THR A 178 44.69 -28.71 22.47
N LYS A 179 44.63 -29.48 21.37
CA LYS A 179 43.46 -30.34 21.06
C LYS A 179 43.23 -31.50 22.05
N LYS A 180 44.26 -31.86 22.83
CA LYS A 180 44.18 -32.89 23.88
C LYS A 180 43.52 -32.37 25.18
N THR A 181 43.39 -31.04 25.34
CA THR A 181 42.85 -30.44 26.57
C THR A 181 41.33 -30.51 26.64
N GLY A 182 40.79 -30.60 27.86
CA GLY A 182 39.34 -30.52 28.08
C GLY A 182 38.76 -29.15 27.71
N ALA A 183 39.53 -28.08 27.89
CA ALA A 183 39.12 -26.71 27.53
C ALA A 183 38.85 -26.55 26.02
N TYR A 184 39.69 -27.17 25.16
CA TYR A 184 39.47 -27.15 23.73
C TYR A 184 38.18 -27.87 23.32
N LYS A 185 37.89 -29.02 23.94
CA LYS A 185 36.63 -29.74 23.72
C LYS A 185 35.43 -28.85 24.08
N THR A 186 35.47 -28.18 25.23
CA THR A 186 34.40 -27.27 25.64
C THR A 186 34.22 -26.13 24.65
N TYR A 187 35.32 -25.51 24.21
CA TYR A 187 35.29 -24.44 23.21
C TYR A 187 34.65 -24.89 21.88
N VAL A 188 35.11 -26.01 21.31
CA VAL A 188 34.60 -26.55 20.03
C VAL A 188 33.12 -26.89 20.12
N VAL A 189 32.68 -27.53 21.20
CA VAL A 189 31.26 -27.86 21.40
C VAL A 189 30.42 -26.58 21.55
N SER A 190 30.89 -25.61 22.32
CA SER A 190 30.17 -24.34 22.54
C SER A 190 30.08 -23.52 21.25
N LEU A 191 31.15 -23.49 20.45
CA LEU A 191 31.16 -22.81 19.15
C LEU A 191 30.21 -23.50 18.15
N GLU A 192 30.24 -24.82 18.08
CA GLU A 192 29.32 -25.58 17.23
C GLU A 192 27.86 -25.36 17.64
N GLU A 193 27.55 -25.44 18.93
CA GLU A 193 26.20 -25.22 19.48
C GLU A 193 25.71 -23.81 19.20
N TYR A 194 26.55 -22.79 19.45
CA TYR A 194 26.23 -21.40 19.14
C TYR A 194 25.92 -21.19 17.65
N LEU A 195 26.79 -21.66 16.75
CA LEU A 195 26.59 -21.48 15.31
C LEU A 195 25.32 -22.20 14.81
N ARG A 196 25.04 -23.39 15.34
CA ARG A 196 23.79 -24.12 15.03
C ARG A 196 22.56 -23.36 15.48
N ASP A 197 22.56 -22.88 16.72
CA ASP A 197 21.46 -22.12 17.29
C ASP A 197 21.24 -20.81 16.52
N PHE A 198 22.31 -20.05 16.28
CA PHE A 198 22.27 -18.80 15.52
C PHE A 198 21.70 -19.01 14.11
N ILE A 199 22.18 -20.00 13.35
CA ILE A 199 21.65 -20.28 12.00
C ILE A 199 20.19 -20.69 12.06
N SER A 200 19.77 -21.47 13.07
CA SER A 200 18.36 -21.87 13.22
C SER A 200 17.43 -20.68 13.47
N ARG A 201 17.94 -19.62 14.10
CA ARG A 201 17.23 -18.36 14.39
C ARG A 201 17.29 -17.38 13.20
N ALA A 202 18.46 -17.15 12.62
CA ALA A 202 18.70 -16.17 11.57
C ALA A 202 18.36 -16.66 10.16
N LYS A 203 18.50 -17.96 9.88
CA LYS A 203 18.27 -18.59 8.57
C LYS A 203 17.42 -19.87 8.70
N PRO A 204 16.17 -19.76 9.19
CA PRO A 204 15.33 -20.91 9.53
C PRO A 204 14.95 -21.82 8.36
N LEU A 205 15.02 -21.33 7.13
CA LEU A 205 14.68 -22.09 5.92
C LEU A 205 15.80 -23.02 5.45
N ILE A 206 17.00 -22.93 6.05
CA ILE A 206 18.10 -23.85 5.78
C ILE A 206 17.91 -25.11 6.61
N ASP A 207 17.84 -26.26 5.95
CA ASP A 207 17.84 -27.56 6.62
C ASP A 207 19.25 -27.92 7.11
N ILE A 208 19.55 -27.49 8.34
CA ILE A 208 20.83 -27.75 9.01
C ILE A 208 21.07 -29.25 9.15
N VAL A 209 20.04 -30.05 9.40
CA VAL A 209 20.17 -31.51 9.59
C VAL A 209 20.65 -32.14 8.28
N LEU A 210 20.02 -31.80 7.15
CA LEU A 210 20.43 -32.29 5.84
C LEU A 210 21.85 -31.86 5.46
N GLU A 211 22.23 -30.62 5.77
CA GLU A 211 23.57 -30.11 5.49
C GLU A 211 24.64 -30.85 6.29
N LEU A 212 24.38 -31.15 7.56
CA LEU A 212 25.31 -31.89 8.40
C LEU A 212 25.37 -33.37 8.05
N ASP A 213 24.24 -33.99 7.67
CA ASP A 213 24.24 -35.36 7.16
C ASP A 213 25.10 -35.52 5.90
N ARG A 214 25.18 -34.47 5.06
CA ARG A 214 26.09 -34.44 3.90
C ARG A 214 27.55 -34.36 4.34
N VAL A 215 27.84 -33.50 5.31
CA VAL A 215 29.18 -33.37 5.91
C VAL A 215 29.60 -34.68 6.58
N ASP A 216 28.69 -35.36 7.28
CA ASP A 216 28.93 -36.62 7.96
C ASP A 216 29.36 -37.72 6.97
N LYS A 217 28.67 -37.83 5.84
CA LYS A 217 29.01 -38.80 4.79
C LYS A 217 30.38 -38.53 4.18
N ASP A 218 30.64 -37.27 3.81
CA ASP A 218 31.93 -36.85 3.25
C ASP A 218 33.08 -37.00 4.28
N PHE A 219 32.80 -36.69 5.55
CA PHE A 219 33.72 -36.88 6.66
C PHE A 219 34.04 -38.36 6.88
N GLU A 220 33.05 -39.24 6.87
CA GLU A 220 33.26 -40.68 7.01
C GLU A 220 34.13 -41.26 5.89
N GLU A 221 33.94 -40.81 4.65
CA GLU A 221 34.78 -41.18 3.51
C GLU A 221 36.22 -40.68 3.70
N LYS A 222 36.38 -39.39 4.00
CA LYS A 222 37.70 -38.76 4.22
C LYS A 222 38.42 -39.33 5.46
N TRP A 223 37.69 -39.72 6.50
CA TRP A 223 38.22 -40.33 7.71
C TRP A 223 38.74 -41.74 7.43
N LYS A 224 37.99 -42.55 6.66
CA LYS A 224 38.45 -43.88 6.20
C LYS A 224 39.71 -43.78 5.34
N GLU A 225 39.82 -42.73 4.52
CA GLU A 225 41.00 -42.47 3.69
C GLU A 225 42.15 -41.78 4.43
N GLY A 226 41.96 -41.36 5.69
CA GLY A 226 42.98 -40.64 6.47
C GLY A 226 43.32 -39.24 5.96
N LYS A 227 42.45 -38.63 5.14
CA LYS A 227 42.66 -37.34 4.45
C LYS A 227 42.03 -36.14 5.15
N VAL A 228 41.52 -36.31 6.37
CA VAL A 228 40.92 -35.18 7.13
C VAL A 228 42.01 -34.17 7.50
N ILE A 229 41.85 -32.94 6.99
CA ILE A 229 42.75 -31.82 7.21
C ILE A 229 42.89 -31.56 8.71
N GLY A 230 44.11 -31.39 9.21
CA GLY A 230 44.33 -31.19 10.64
C GLY A 230 44.22 -32.45 11.50
N TRP A 231 43.90 -33.62 10.92
CA TRP A 231 43.86 -34.93 11.61
C TRP A 231 44.61 -36.07 10.90
N SER A 232 45.03 -35.89 9.64
CA SER A 232 45.86 -36.85 8.89
C SER A 232 47.25 -37.07 9.54
N ASN A 233 47.78 -38.29 9.51
CA ASN A 233 49.10 -38.63 10.09
C ASN A 233 50.30 -38.08 9.30
N GLU A 234 50.07 -37.27 8.28
CA GLU A 234 51.13 -36.65 7.49
C GLU A 234 51.61 -35.37 8.16
N LYS A 235 52.91 -35.32 8.48
CA LYS A 235 53.56 -34.09 8.94
C LYS A 235 53.44 -33.04 7.83
N PRO A 236 52.93 -31.82 8.11
CA PRO A 236 52.85 -30.77 7.09
C PRO A 236 54.27 -30.35 6.71
N SER A 237 54.66 -30.69 5.48
CA SER A 237 55.89 -30.21 4.85
C SER A 237 55.61 -28.87 4.20
N GLY A 238 56.12 -27.78 4.80
CA GLY A 238 56.08 -26.45 4.21
C GLY A 238 56.75 -25.37 5.07
N ALA A 239 57.87 -24.84 4.56
CA ALA A 239 58.59 -23.62 4.97
C ALA A 239 59.58 -23.65 6.18
N MET A 240 60.75 -24.26 5.90
CA MET A 240 62.14 -23.84 6.19
C MET A 240 62.48 -22.95 7.42
N THR A 241 63.39 -23.45 8.26
CA THR A 241 64.78 -22.93 8.32
C THR A 241 65.76 -23.98 8.86
N LYS A 242 66.64 -24.42 7.93
CA LYS A 242 68.07 -24.78 8.05
C LYS A 242 68.60 -25.12 9.45
N PHE A 243 69.04 -26.37 9.64
CA PHE A 243 70.37 -26.80 10.17
C PHE A 243 70.32 -28.28 10.59
N ALA A 244 70.69 -29.20 9.70
CA ALA A 244 71.39 -30.47 9.98
C ALA A 244 71.54 -31.27 8.68
N GLN A 245 72.69 -31.90 8.49
CA GLN A 245 73.10 -32.61 7.27
C GLN A 245 72.30 -33.91 6.99
N PRO A 246 72.27 -34.39 5.72
CA PRO A 246 71.49 -35.57 5.34
C PRO A 246 72.21 -36.87 5.71
N SER A 247 71.51 -37.82 6.34
CA SER A 247 71.96 -39.20 6.47
C SER A 247 71.71 -39.93 5.15
N ALA A 248 72.76 -40.10 4.35
CA ALA A 248 72.71 -40.88 3.11
C ALA A 248 72.42 -42.36 3.38
N GLU A 249 71.47 -42.90 2.62
CA GLU A 249 71.07 -44.32 2.48
C GLU A 249 72.30 -45.23 2.32
N ILE A 250 72.36 -46.35 3.03
CA ILE A 250 73.50 -47.29 2.98
C ILE A 250 73.18 -48.41 1.98
N ASP A 251 73.90 -48.44 0.86
CA ASP A 251 73.86 -49.55 -0.08
C ASP A 251 74.68 -50.75 0.44
N LEU A 252 73.98 -51.82 0.81
CA LEU A 252 74.55 -53.03 1.42
C LEU A 252 75.30 -53.94 0.42
N SER A 253 75.20 -53.66 -0.88
CA SER A 253 75.91 -54.43 -1.92
C SER A 253 77.43 -54.25 -1.83
N ASN A 254 77.90 -53.08 -1.35
CA ASN A 254 79.31 -52.70 -1.29
C ASN A 254 80.10 -53.23 -0.08
N PHE A 255 79.44 -53.89 0.88
CA PHE A 255 80.07 -54.41 2.10
C PHE A 255 80.10 -55.95 2.06
N ASN A 256 81.30 -56.52 2.20
CA ASN A 256 81.53 -57.97 2.04
C ASN A 256 82.02 -58.65 3.33
N SER A 257 82.24 -57.91 4.42
CA SER A 257 82.55 -58.46 5.74
C SER A 257 81.78 -57.75 6.87
N LEU A 258 81.63 -58.43 8.00
CA LEU A 258 80.94 -57.88 9.18
C LEU A 258 81.74 -56.73 9.83
N GLU A 259 83.07 -56.74 9.72
CA GLU A 259 83.97 -55.75 10.32
C GLU A 259 83.84 -54.38 9.63
N GLU A 260 83.65 -54.34 8.30
CA GLU A 260 83.43 -53.09 7.56
C GLU A 260 82.09 -52.40 7.88
N LEU A 261 81.06 -53.18 8.23
CA LEU A 261 79.75 -52.64 8.63
C LEU A 261 79.77 -52.08 10.05
N GLU A 262 80.62 -52.61 10.93
CA GLU A 262 80.79 -52.10 12.29
C GLU A 262 81.48 -50.71 12.31
N GLU A 263 82.39 -50.44 11.38
CA GLU A 263 83.08 -49.15 11.24
C GLU A 263 82.15 -47.98 10.86
N LEU A 264 80.96 -48.25 10.31
CA LEU A 264 79.96 -47.22 9.99
C LEU A 264 79.34 -46.57 11.23
N GLY A 265 79.53 -47.17 12.41
CA GLY A 265 79.09 -46.63 13.69
C GLY A 265 77.62 -46.90 14.04
N ALA A 266 77.31 -46.77 15.33
CA ALA A 266 76.05 -47.21 15.93
C ALA A 266 74.80 -46.50 15.40
N ASP A 267 74.93 -45.22 15.04
CA ASP A 267 73.80 -44.36 14.67
C ASP A 267 73.34 -44.59 13.23
N ARG A 268 74.27 -44.81 12.30
CA ARG A 268 73.92 -45.12 10.91
C ARG A 268 73.31 -46.51 10.76
N LEU A 269 73.83 -47.51 11.49
CA LEU A 269 73.23 -48.85 11.55
C LEU A 269 71.83 -48.83 12.20
N LYS A 270 71.61 -47.95 13.19
CA LYS A 270 70.29 -47.79 13.81
C LYS A 270 69.28 -47.18 12.84
N ALA A 271 69.69 -46.15 12.09
CA ALA A 271 68.84 -45.50 11.09
C ALA A 271 68.42 -46.51 9.99
N ALA A 272 69.36 -47.29 9.45
CA ALA A 272 69.07 -48.28 8.41
C ALA A 272 68.17 -49.43 8.90
N LEU A 273 68.27 -49.86 10.17
CA LEU A 273 67.33 -50.85 10.74
C LEU A 273 65.92 -50.30 10.96
N ILE A 274 65.79 -49.01 11.34
CA ILE A 274 64.49 -48.35 11.50
C ILE A 274 63.78 -48.28 10.14
N GLU A 275 64.52 -47.94 9.08
CA GLU A 275 64.00 -47.82 7.72
C GLU A 275 63.48 -49.16 7.17
N LEU A 276 64.14 -50.27 7.52
CA LEU A 276 63.67 -51.63 7.21
C LEU A 276 62.63 -52.18 8.21
N GLY A 277 62.20 -51.39 9.21
CA GLY A 277 61.19 -51.79 10.21
C GLY A 277 61.67 -52.84 11.23
N LEU A 278 62.98 -53.03 11.37
CA LEU A 278 63.59 -54.04 12.25
C LEU A 278 64.00 -53.47 13.62
N LYS A 279 64.03 -54.31 14.66
CA LYS A 279 64.44 -53.90 16.02
C LYS A 279 65.89 -53.40 16.05
N CYS A 280 66.10 -52.23 16.66
CA CYS A 280 67.37 -51.49 16.63
C CYS A 280 68.15 -51.53 17.96
N GLY A 281 67.74 -52.37 18.93
CA GLY A 281 68.46 -52.58 20.19
C GLY A 281 69.70 -53.46 20.04
N GLY A 282 70.60 -53.45 21.03
CA GLY A 282 71.81 -54.28 21.06
C GLY A 282 73.11 -53.53 20.74
N THR A 283 74.23 -54.26 20.77
CA THR A 283 75.58 -53.74 20.46
C THR A 283 75.73 -53.45 18.96
N VAL A 284 76.75 -52.67 18.58
CA VAL A 284 76.99 -52.27 17.17
C VAL A 284 77.14 -53.50 16.27
N LYS A 285 77.87 -54.53 16.74
CA LYS A 285 78.04 -55.82 16.10
C LYS A 285 76.73 -56.57 15.85
N GLU A 286 75.83 -56.58 16.84
CA GLU A 286 74.51 -57.23 16.70
C GLU A 286 73.59 -56.50 15.72
N ARG A 287 73.72 -55.18 15.60
CA ARG A 287 72.98 -54.39 14.61
C ARG A 287 73.52 -54.64 13.20
N ALA A 288 74.84 -54.66 13.03
CA ALA A 288 75.50 -54.99 11.77
C ALA A 288 75.13 -56.41 11.29
N LEU A 289 75.10 -57.40 12.19
CA LEU A 289 74.64 -58.76 11.87
C LEU A 289 73.18 -58.81 11.40
N ARG A 290 72.28 -58.07 12.05
CA ARG A 290 70.86 -57.99 11.65
C ARG A 290 70.70 -57.36 10.26
N LEU A 291 71.42 -56.29 9.99
CA LEU A 291 71.45 -55.63 8.68
C LEU A 291 72.09 -56.50 7.59
N LEU A 292 73.09 -57.31 7.92
CA LEU A 292 73.69 -58.25 6.98
C LEU A 292 72.76 -59.45 6.72
N SER A 293 71.95 -59.86 7.70
CA SER A 293 71.02 -60.98 7.55
C SER A 293 69.87 -60.70 6.56
N THR A 294 69.50 -59.43 6.37
CA THR A 294 68.51 -59.03 5.36
C THR A 294 69.06 -59.05 3.94
N LYS A 295 70.38 -59.13 3.74
CA LYS A 295 71.02 -59.20 2.41
C LYS A 295 70.68 -60.50 1.66
N ASN A 296 70.24 -61.55 2.35
CA ASN A 296 70.02 -62.90 1.79
C ASN A 296 68.58 -63.43 1.93
N SER A 297 67.58 -62.60 2.23
CA SER A 297 66.18 -63.04 2.36
C SER A 297 65.27 -62.30 1.38
N ASP A 298 64.86 -63.01 0.32
CA ASP A 298 63.89 -62.53 -0.69
C ASP A 298 62.48 -62.37 -0.08
N GLY A 299 61.75 -61.36 -0.56
CA GLY A 299 60.47 -60.92 0.00
C GLY A 299 59.31 -61.93 -0.11
N SER A 300 58.39 -61.80 0.86
CA SER A 300 56.99 -62.27 0.97
C SER A 300 56.69 -63.34 2.05
N THR A 301 55.64 -63.04 2.85
CA THR A 301 54.92 -63.85 3.87
C THR A 301 55.68 -64.12 5.18
N VAL A 302 55.15 -63.92 6.41
CA VAL A 302 53.87 -64.32 7.06
C VAL A 302 53.61 -63.37 8.27
N VAL A 303 52.56 -62.54 8.30
CA VAL A 303 51.22 -62.68 8.92
C VAL A 303 51.13 -62.74 10.46
N ASN A 304 50.40 -61.74 11.00
CA ASN A 304 49.53 -61.67 12.19
C ASN A 304 49.85 -62.46 13.46
N GLY A 305 50.11 -61.71 14.55
CA GLY A 305 49.80 -62.09 15.91
C GLY A 305 48.81 -61.09 16.53
N ASN A 306 47.62 -61.57 16.91
CA ASN A 306 46.55 -60.84 17.60
C ASN A 306 47.07 -60.08 18.85
N GLY A 307 47.05 -58.75 18.79
CA GLY A 307 47.13 -57.88 19.97
C GLY A 307 45.72 -57.50 20.42
N LYS A 308 45.38 -57.77 21.68
CA LYS A 308 44.19 -57.22 22.35
C LYS A 308 44.20 -55.69 22.18
N PHE A 309 43.21 -55.13 21.48
CA PHE A 309 42.98 -53.68 21.54
C PHE A 309 42.49 -53.34 22.95
N ASN A 310 43.24 -52.49 23.65
CA ASN A 310 42.86 -52.01 24.98
C ASN A 310 41.63 -51.09 24.86
N ALA A 311 40.68 -51.20 25.78
CA ALA A 311 39.50 -50.33 25.84
C ALA A 311 39.85 -48.82 25.95
N GLU A 312 41.06 -48.51 26.41
CA GLU A 312 41.59 -47.15 26.53
C GLU A 312 42.00 -46.56 25.17
N ASP A 313 42.55 -47.38 24.28
CA ASP A 313 42.92 -46.98 22.90
C ASP A 313 41.66 -46.70 22.06
N THR A 314 40.62 -47.53 22.22
CA THR A 314 39.31 -47.33 21.56
C THR A 314 38.60 -46.06 22.05
N LYS A 315 38.76 -45.70 23.33
CA LYS A 315 38.17 -44.48 23.91
C LYS A 315 38.86 -43.21 23.43
N GLU A 316 40.18 -43.25 23.30
CA GLU A 316 40.97 -42.12 22.77
C GLU A 316 40.71 -41.91 21.27
N GLU A 317 40.59 -42.99 20.49
CA GLU A 317 40.25 -42.95 19.06
C GLU A 317 38.83 -42.39 18.83
N ASN A 318 37.84 -42.84 19.61
CA ASN A 318 36.49 -42.27 19.59
C ASN A 318 36.46 -40.79 19.99
N ARG A 319 37.32 -40.37 20.94
CA ARG A 319 37.45 -38.94 21.30
C ARG A 319 38.00 -38.10 20.15
N LYS A 320 39.01 -38.61 19.44
CA LYS A 320 39.56 -37.93 18.25
C LYS A 320 38.54 -37.86 17.12
N TYR A 321 37.83 -38.94 16.86
CA TYR A 321 36.77 -39.02 15.85
C TYR A 321 35.68 -37.97 16.10
N THR A 322 35.18 -37.90 17.34
CA THR A 322 34.12 -36.93 17.71
C THR A 322 34.58 -35.47 17.62
N LEU A 323 35.83 -35.16 18.01
CA LEU A 323 36.39 -33.82 17.87
C LEU A 323 36.63 -33.43 16.40
N ALA A 324 37.19 -34.34 15.60
CA ALA A 324 37.42 -34.10 14.18
C ALA A 324 36.10 -33.89 13.41
N LYS A 325 35.05 -34.63 13.80
CA LYS A 325 33.71 -34.46 13.26
C LYS A 325 33.12 -33.08 13.60
N ALA A 326 33.22 -32.65 14.86
CA ALA A 326 32.79 -31.32 15.28
C ALA A 326 33.54 -30.19 14.56
N GLU A 327 34.86 -30.33 14.34
CA GLU A 327 35.64 -29.37 13.55
C GLU A 327 35.15 -29.29 12.09
N ALA A 328 34.78 -30.42 11.47
CA ALA A 328 34.20 -30.44 10.12
C ALA A 328 32.83 -29.75 10.08
N HIS A 329 31.99 -29.93 11.11
CA HIS A 329 30.73 -29.20 11.24
C HIS A 329 30.94 -27.69 11.34
N ILE A 330 31.84 -27.24 12.21
CA ILE A 330 32.12 -25.82 12.41
C ILE A 330 32.55 -25.16 11.10
N LEU A 331 33.39 -25.83 10.32
CA LEU A 331 33.86 -25.32 9.03
C LEU A 331 32.69 -25.15 8.03
N ARG A 332 31.74 -26.10 8.02
CA ARG A 332 30.54 -25.93 7.19
C ARG A 332 29.61 -24.83 7.72
N LEU A 333 29.42 -24.75 9.03
CA LEU A 333 28.56 -23.74 9.65
C LEU A 333 29.15 -22.32 9.48
N SER A 334 30.47 -22.16 9.54
CA SER A 334 31.16 -20.88 9.32
C SER A 334 31.01 -20.38 7.89
N GLU A 335 30.99 -21.27 6.89
CA GLU A 335 30.67 -20.92 5.51
C GLU A 335 29.25 -20.33 5.39
N LEU A 336 28.27 -20.93 6.09
CA LEU A 336 26.87 -20.47 6.07
C LEU A 336 26.66 -19.11 6.73
N VAL A 337 27.52 -18.71 7.68
CA VAL A 337 27.48 -17.40 8.37
C VAL A 337 28.57 -16.43 7.87
N SER A 338 29.15 -16.69 6.70
CA SER A 338 30.26 -15.90 6.17
C SER A 338 29.92 -14.42 5.92
N SER A 339 28.67 -14.13 5.53
CA SER A 339 28.14 -12.77 5.38
C SER A 339 28.03 -12.04 6.71
N GLU A 340 27.46 -12.70 7.72
CA GLU A 340 27.26 -12.14 9.06
C GLU A 340 28.60 -11.94 9.76
N ARG A 341 29.57 -12.83 9.52
CA ARG A 341 30.96 -12.68 9.96
C ARG A 341 31.60 -11.40 9.42
N ALA A 342 31.42 -11.12 8.12
CA ALA A 342 31.96 -9.91 7.50
C ALA A 342 31.29 -8.64 8.07
N ALA A 343 29.96 -8.66 8.23
CA ALA A 343 29.20 -7.55 8.82
C ALA A 343 29.61 -7.28 10.27
N THR A 344 29.81 -8.32 11.08
CA THR A 344 30.26 -8.22 12.48
C THR A 344 31.62 -7.56 12.56
N ARG A 345 32.54 -7.96 11.68
CA ARG A 345 33.88 -7.38 11.62
C ARG A 345 33.85 -5.90 11.26
N GLU A 346 33.10 -5.53 10.23
CA GLU A 346 32.95 -4.13 9.82
C GLU A 346 32.36 -3.27 10.94
N ASN A 347 31.33 -3.79 11.63
CA ASN A 347 30.71 -3.10 12.75
C ASN A 347 31.71 -2.80 13.87
N ILE A 348 32.58 -3.75 14.19
CA ILE A 348 33.57 -3.60 15.25
C ILE A 348 34.72 -2.68 14.83
N GLU A 349 35.17 -2.77 13.57
CA GLU A 349 36.14 -1.82 13.02
C GLU A 349 35.59 -0.38 13.05
N ARG A 350 34.29 -0.22 12.78
CA ARG A 350 33.58 1.07 12.88
C ARG A 350 33.48 1.56 14.32
N LYS A 351 33.04 0.72 15.26
CA LYS A 351 32.96 1.05 16.70
C LYS A 351 34.36 1.43 17.25
N GLN A 352 35.41 0.69 16.87
CA GLN A 352 36.79 0.94 17.33
C GLN A 352 37.41 2.24 16.77
N ALA A 353 36.94 2.73 15.62
CA ALA A 353 37.45 3.95 14.99
C ALA A 353 36.87 5.26 15.57
N ARG A 354 35.93 5.19 16.53
CA ARG A 354 35.19 6.35 17.03
C ARG A 354 35.79 6.99 18.28
N ALA A 355 35.42 8.26 18.51
CA ALA A 355 35.78 9.01 19.72
C ALA A 355 34.73 8.80 20.83
N VAL A 356 35.18 8.84 22.09
CA VAL A 356 34.44 8.50 23.34
C VAL A 356 33.07 9.21 23.52
N GLY A 357 32.75 10.26 22.75
CA GLY A 357 31.45 10.94 22.80
C GLY A 357 30.42 10.49 21.75
N GLU A 358 30.82 9.67 20.77
CA GLU A 358 29.96 9.15 19.70
C GLU A 358 29.43 7.73 20.00
N GLU A 359 29.89 7.09 21.08
CA GLU A 359 29.40 5.77 21.53
C GLU A 359 28.00 5.88 22.17
N GLU A 360 27.72 6.93 22.95
CA GLU A 360 26.42 7.10 23.64
C GLU A 360 25.28 7.49 22.69
N GLU A 361 25.57 8.12 21.54
CA GLU A 361 24.53 8.56 20.59
C GLU A 361 24.04 7.42 19.67
N GLU A 362 24.78 6.31 19.48
CA GLU A 362 24.33 5.23 18.58
C GLU A 362 23.51 4.14 19.29
N ASP A 363 23.82 3.85 20.56
CA ASP A 363 23.02 2.91 21.38
C ASP A 363 21.57 3.41 21.58
N ASP A 364 21.35 4.73 21.59
CA ASP A 364 20.01 5.38 21.64
C ASP A 364 19.35 5.55 20.25
N VAL A 365 20.09 5.33 19.16
CA VAL A 365 19.68 5.61 17.76
C VAL A 365 19.32 4.33 16.99
N GLU A 366 19.83 3.16 17.37
CA GLU A 366 19.46 1.88 16.72
C GLU A 366 17.96 1.54 16.85
N GLU A 367 17.24 2.04 17.86
CA GLU A 367 15.77 1.87 17.95
C GLU A 367 14.97 2.77 16.98
N VAL A 368 15.58 3.81 16.39
CA VAL A 368 14.85 4.89 15.69
C VAL A 368 15.09 4.91 14.16
N TYR A 369 16.06 4.16 13.64
CA TYR A 369 16.43 4.18 12.21
C TYR A 369 16.33 2.81 11.52
N GLU A 370 15.16 2.16 11.52
CA GLU A 370 14.89 1.02 10.60
C GLU A 370 14.29 1.46 9.24
N VAL A 371 14.18 2.77 8.97
CA VAL A 371 13.66 3.29 7.69
C VAL A 371 14.71 4.19 7.04
N GLU A 372 15.82 3.62 6.55
CA GLU A 372 16.64 4.13 5.42
C GLU A 372 18.02 3.42 5.36
N GLU A 373 18.08 2.16 4.92
CA GLU A 373 19.31 1.58 4.36
C GLU A 373 19.00 0.80 3.06
N GLU A 374 18.63 1.52 2.00
CA GLU A 374 18.81 1.04 0.62
C GLU A 374 19.87 1.90 -0.08
N ALA A 375 21.13 1.50 0.00
CA ALA A 375 22.18 2.10 -0.82
C ALA A 375 23.30 1.12 -1.17
N ASP A 376 23.00 -0.12 -1.56
CA ASP A 376 24.01 -0.97 -2.23
C ASP A 376 23.38 -2.02 -3.15
N ASN A 377 22.82 -1.56 -4.27
CA ASN A 377 22.71 -2.32 -5.51
C ASN A 377 22.43 -1.34 -6.66
N VAL A 378 23.44 -0.56 -7.08
CA VAL A 378 23.31 0.32 -8.25
C VAL A 378 23.47 -0.52 -9.52
N PRO A 379 22.41 -0.69 -10.35
CA PRO A 379 22.51 -1.44 -11.59
C PRO A 379 23.38 -0.68 -12.61
N TYR A 380 24.18 -1.40 -13.38
CA TYR A 380 25.09 -0.83 -14.39
C TYR A 380 24.36 0.12 -15.35
N ASN A 381 24.67 1.42 -15.25
CA ASN A 381 23.95 2.51 -15.92
C ASN A 381 24.88 3.33 -16.83
N PRO A 382 25.17 2.83 -18.05
CA PRO A 382 26.18 3.42 -18.94
C PRO A 382 25.78 4.79 -19.53
N LYS A 383 24.53 5.24 -19.38
CA LYS A 383 24.06 6.56 -19.82
C LYS A 383 23.79 7.53 -18.67
N ASN A 384 24.09 7.14 -17.44
CA ASN A 384 23.96 7.95 -16.22
C ASN A 384 22.56 8.58 -16.08
N LEU A 385 21.54 7.83 -16.51
CA LEU A 385 20.13 8.21 -16.46
C LEU A 385 19.57 7.91 -15.06
N PRO A 386 18.78 8.79 -14.45
CA PRO A 386 18.15 8.49 -13.17
C PRO A 386 17.42 7.15 -13.22
N LEU A 387 17.56 6.34 -12.18
CA LEU A 387 16.85 5.07 -12.08
C LEU A 387 15.42 5.38 -11.62
N ASP A 388 14.46 4.65 -12.17
CA ASP A 388 13.09 4.69 -11.68
C ASP A 388 13.00 3.96 -10.33
N TRP A 389 11.84 4.04 -9.67
CA TRP A 389 11.57 3.28 -8.43
C TRP A 389 11.69 1.75 -8.63
N ASP A 390 11.62 1.27 -9.88
CA ASP A 390 11.88 -0.12 -10.30
C ASP A 390 13.39 -0.46 -10.47
N GLY A 391 14.31 0.46 -10.14
CA GLY A 391 15.76 0.27 -10.32
C GLY A 391 16.23 0.25 -11.79
N LYS A 392 15.33 0.42 -12.77
CA LYS A 392 15.66 0.46 -14.20
C LYS A 392 15.93 1.90 -14.66
N PRO A 393 16.86 2.15 -15.61
CA PRO A 393 17.09 3.49 -16.14
C PRO A 393 15.82 4.05 -16.78
N ILE A 394 15.39 5.26 -16.37
CA ILE A 394 14.17 5.87 -16.91
C ILE A 394 14.26 6.04 -18.44
N PRO A 395 13.12 5.87 -19.16
CA PRO A 395 13.09 6.09 -20.60
C PRO A 395 13.64 7.47 -21.00
N TYR A 396 14.48 7.53 -22.04
CA TYR A 396 15.20 8.75 -22.45
C TYR A 396 14.28 9.95 -22.76
N TRP A 397 13.09 9.69 -23.29
CA TRP A 397 12.10 10.73 -23.55
C TRP A 397 11.51 11.30 -22.24
N LEU A 398 11.33 10.48 -21.21
CA LEU A 398 10.85 10.88 -19.89
C LEU A 398 11.90 11.72 -19.14
N TYR A 399 13.17 11.33 -19.27
CA TYR A 399 14.33 12.11 -18.80
C TYR A 399 14.37 13.53 -19.40
N LYS A 400 14.08 13.67 -20.70
CA LYS A 400 13.97 14.99 -21.37
C LYS A 400 12.68 15.73 -21.03
N LEU A 401 11.55 15.03 -20.93
CA LEU A 401 10.24 15.64 -20.64
C LEU A 401 10.22 16.30 -19.26
N HIS A 402 10.81 15.65 -18.25
CA HIS A 402 10.90 16.19 -16.90
C HIS A 402 12.11 17.11 -16.69
N GLY A 403 12.88 17.39 -17.74
CA GLY A 403 14.04 18.29 -17.70
C GLY A 403 15.19 17.80 -16.80
N LEU A 404 15.25 16.49 -16.52
CA LEU A 404 16.27 15.88 -15.67
C LEU A 404 17.67 15.92 -16.31
N ASN A 405 17.75 16.26 -17.61
CA ASN A 405 18.99 16.54 -18.32
C ASN A 405 19.58 17.93 -18.05
N ILE A 406 18.87 18.79 -17.33
CA ILE A 406 19.30 20.16 -17.02
C ILE A 406 19.78 20.18 -15.57
N GLY A 407 21.08 20.40 -15.38
CA GLY A 407 21.69 20.54 -14.06
C GLY A 407 21.62 21.99 -13.56
N TYR A 408 21.22 22.17 -12.30
CA TYR A 408 21.22 23.44 -11.59
C TYR A 408 22.17 23.35 -10.41
N SER A 409 23.13 24.26 -10.29
CA SER A 409 24.06 24.29 -9.16
C SER A 409 23.59 25.25 -8.06
N CYS A 410 23.84 24.89 -6.80
CA CYS A 410 23.59 25.73 -5.63
C CYS A 410 24.89 25.96 -4.83
N GLU A 411 25.33 27.22 -4.75
CA GLU A 411 26.58 27.62 -4.08
C GLU A 411 26.48 27.44 -2.56
N ILE A 412 25.32 27.77 -1.97
CA ILE A 412 25.03 27.61 -0.53
C ILE A 412 25.15 26.14 -0.09
N CYS A 413 24.89 25.17 -0.97
CA CYS A 413 25.04 23.74 -0.71
C CYS A 413 26.44 23.17 -1.02
N GLY A 414 27.44 24.04 -1.25
CA GLY A 414 28.79 23.63 -1.65
C GLY A 414 28.90 23.30 -3.14
N ASN A 415 28.24 24.08 -4.00
CA ASN A 415 28.17 23.88 -5.47
C ASN A 415 27.60 22.52 -5.89
N GLN A 416 26.72 21.94 -5.07
CA GLN A 416 26.00 20.72 -5.41
C GLN A 416 25.13 20.93 -6.67
N VAL A 417 25.20 19.99 -7.61
CA VAL A 417 24.40 20.01 -8.84
C VAL A 417 23.15 19.15 -8.66
N TYR A 418 21.99 19.76 -8.84
CA TYR A 418 20.68 19.12 -8.83
C TYR A 418 20.19 18.90 -10.27
N LYS A 419 19.78 17.68 -10.59
CA LYS A 419 19.26 17.33 -11.92
C LYS A 419 17.77 17.60 -11.99
N GLY A 420 17.38 18.57 -12.81
CA GLY A 420 16.00 18.91 -13.10
C GLY A 420 15.40 20.01 -12.22
N PRO A 421 14.44 20.79 -12.74
CA PRO A 421 13.87 21.95 -12.05
C PRO A 421 13.14 21.58 -10.75
N LYS A 422 12.46 20.43 -10.73
CA LYS A 422 11.66 19.98 -9.57
C LYS A 422 12.55 19.58 -8.39
N ALA A 423 13.64 18.85 -8.65
CA ALA A 423 14.63 18.51 -7.63
C ALA A 423 15.32 19.78 -7.10
N PHE A 424 15.64 20.72 -8.00
CA PHE A 424 16.19 22.01 -7.61
C PHE A 424 15.19 22.92 -6.87
N GLN A 425 13.87 22.76 -7.00
CA GLN A 425 12.95 23.51 -6.15
C GLN A 425 12.81 22.87 -4.76
N ARG A 426 12.84 21.53 -4.69
CA ARG A 426 12.75 20.80 -3.42
C ARG A 426 13.97 21.01 -2.52
N HIS A 427 15.16 21.20 -3.08
CA HIS A 427 16.36 21.33 -2.27
C HIS A 427 16.37 22.54 -1.32
N PHE A 428 15.60 23.60 -1.59
CA PHE A 428 15.50 24.77 -0.69
C PHE A 428 14.92 24.41 0.69
N THR A 429 14.10 23.35 0.76
CA THR A 429 13.53 22.82 2.02
C THR A 429 14.34 21.65 2.58
N GLU A 430 15.31 21.13 1.85
CA GLU A 430 16.14 20.02 2.31
C GLU A 430 17.12 20.47 3.41
N TRP A 431 17.52 19.51 4.25
CA TRP A 431 18.38 19.76 5.40
C TRP A 431 19.70 20.42 4.99
N ARG A 432 20.32 19.97 3.89
CA ARG A 432 21.63 20.48 3.44
C ARG A 432 21.61 21.97 3.10
N HIS A 433 20.54 22.45 2.45
CA HIS A 433 20.38 23.88 2.16
C HIS A 433 20.06 24.67 3.44
N SER A 434 19.18 24.12 4.29
CA SER A 434 18.86 24.71 5.60
C SER A 434 20.08 24.85 6.50
N HIS A 435 20.97 23.85 6.49
CA HIS A 435 22.22 23.84 7.22
C HIS A 435 23.20 24.85 6.65
N GLY A 436 23.34 24.93 5.31
CA GLY A 436 24.13 25.97 4.65
C GLY A 436 23.70 27.38 5.02
N MET A 437 22.39 27.65 5.03
CA MET A 437 21.82 28.93 5.48
C MET A 437 22.09 29.21 6.96
N ARG A 438 22.00 28.19 7.82
CA ARG A 438 22.31 28.30 9.25
C ARG A 438 23.78 28.63 9.50
N CYS A 439 24.70 28.03 8.75
CA CYS A 439 26.13 28.35 8.80
C CYS A 439 26.44 29.79 8.37
N LEU A 440 25.61 30.37 7.50
CA LEU A 440 25.69 31.79 7.13
C LEU A 440 25.04 32.73 8.16
N GLY A 441 24.41 32.20 9.21
CA GLY A 441 23.68 32.99 10.21
C GLY A 441 22.35 33.57 9.70
N ILE A 442 21.78 33.00 8.62
CA ILE A 442 20.54 33.46 7.99
C ILE A 442 19.43 32.43 8.26
N PRO A 443 18.24 32.85 8.76
CA PRO A 443 17.13 31.92 8.97
C PRO A 443 16.56 31.45 7.63
N ASN A 444 16.41 30.13 7.45
CA ASN A 444 15.81 29.55 6.24
C ASN A 444 14.29 29.79 6.22
N THR A 445 13.88 30.87 5.55
CA THR A 445 12.46 31.29 5.42
C THR A 445 12.09 31.41 3.94
N ALA A 446 10.79 31.50 3.64
CA ALA A 446 10.29 31.56 2.25
C ALA A 446 10.90 32.71 1.41
N HIS A 447 11.38 33.78 2.05
CA HIS A 447 12.07 34.90 1.40
C HIS A 447 13.35 34.49 0.66
N PHE A 448 14.00 33.41 1.09
CA PHE A 448 15.26 32.93 0.52
C PHE A 448 15.08 31.82 -0.53
N THR A 449 13.83 31.52 -0.91
CA THR A 449 13.56 30.56 -1.99
C THR A 449 14.08 31.10 -3.33
N ASN A 450 14.71 30.22 -4.13
CA ASN A 450 15.39 30.55 -5.38
C ASN A 450 16.72 31.32 -5.25
N ILE A 451 17.25 31.54 -4.04
CA ILE A 451 18.56 32.16 -3.85
C ILE A 451 19.62 31.09 -3.71
N THR A 452 20.59 31.10 -4.61
CA THR A 452 21.60 30.03 -4.70
C THR A 452 23.00 30.53 -4.39
N LYS A 453 23.25 31.83 -4.61
CA LYS A 453 24.51 32.50 -4.33
C LYS A 453 24.57 33.00 -2.90
N ILE A 454 25.72 32.83 -2.27
CA ILE A 454 25.94 33.22 -0.88
C ILE A 454 25.84 34.75 -0.72
N ASN A 455 26.41 35.52 -1.65
CA ASN A 455 26.39 36.98 -1.60
C ASN A 455 24.97 37.55 -1.67
N ASP A 456 24.13 37.02 -2.56
CA ASP A 456 22.75 37.48 -2.76
C ASP A 456 21.91 37.21 -1.50
N ALA A 457 22.13 36.07 -0.82
CA ALA A 457 21.46 35.75 0.43
C ALA A 457 21.85 36.74 1.55
N ILE A 458 23.13 37.09 1.66
CA ILE A 458 23.62 38.05 2.66
C ILE A 458 23.05 39.45 2.40
N GLU A 459 23.01 39.92 1.15
CA GLU A 459 22.44 41.22 0.81
C GLU A 459 20.94 41.31 1.10
N LEU A 460 20.19 40.25 0.75
CA LEU A 460 18.78 40.20 1.05
C LEU A 460 18.53 40.19 2.56
N TRP A 461 19.31 39.43 3.32
CA TRP A 461 19.20 39.38 4.77
C TRP A 461 19.49 40.74 5.41
N LYS A 462 20.49 41.47 4.93
CA LYS A 462 20.76 42.86 5.38
C LYS A 462 19.54 43.76 5.14
N LYS A 463 18.94 43.72 3.94
CA LYS A 463 17.74 44.52 3.63
C LYS A 463 16.55 44.18 4.54
N ILE A 464 16.32 42.89 4.80
CA ILE A 464 15.23 42.44 5.68
C ILE A 464 15.48 42.90 7.13
N CYS A 465 16.72 42.81 7.62
CA CYS A 465 17.09 43.32 8.93
C CYS A 465 16.91 44.84 9.05
N ASP A 466 17.30 45.60 8.02
CA ASP A 466 17.13 47.05 7.99
C ASP A 466 15.64 47.45 7.96
N GLU A 467 14.81 46.72 7.22
CA GLU A 467 13.37 46.94 7.19
C GLU A 467 12.70 46.58 8.52
N LYS A 468 13.09 45.46 9.13
CA LYS A 468 12.60 45.06 10.45
C LYS A 468 13.02 46.03 11.55
N ASN A 469 14.23 46.58 11.47
CA ASN A 469 14.70 47.60 12.41
C ASN A 469 13.99 48.94 12.23
N ARG A 470 13.63 49.32 10.99
CA ARG A 470 12.81 50.52 10.74
C ARG A 470 11.38 50.41 11.27
N ASN A 471 10.81 49.21 11.27
CA ASN A 471 9.44 48.96 11.74
C ASN A 471 9.37 48.58 13.23
N LYS A 472 10.49 48.53 13.94
CA LYS A 472 10.54 48.20 15.36
C LYS A 472 10.34 49.48 16.17
N TRP A 473 9.19 49.60 16.83
CA TRP A 473 8.87 50.73 17.71
C TRP A 473 9.99 50.95 18.73
N ASN A 474 10.57 52.15 18.72
CA ASN A 474 11.64 52.55 19.62
C ASN A 474 11.05 53.48 20.71
N PRO A 475 10.89 53.02 21.96
CA PRO A 475 10.33 53.82 23.04
C PRO A 475 11.06 55.14 23.28
N GLU A 476 12.35 55.25 22.96
CA GLU A 476 13.10 56.49 23.17
C GLU A 476 12.83 57.56 22.10
N ALA A 477 12.45 57.15 20.90
CA ALA A 477 12.28 58.03 19.73
C ALA A 477 10.81 58.22 19.33
N ASP A 478 9.98 57.19 19.53
CA ASP A 478 8.59 57.12 19.04
C ASP A 478 7.55 57.30 20.17
N GLU A 479 7.97 57.33 21.44
CA GLU A 479 7.09 57.63 22.58
C GLU A 479 7.09 59.15 22.84
N GLU A 480 5.93 59.78 22.66
CA GLU A 480 5.74 61.22 22.79
C GLU A 480 5.28 61.59 24.21
N PHE A 481 5.96 62.56 24.83
CA PHE A 481 5.62 63.16 26.12
C PHE A 481 5.19 64.61 25.92
N GLU A 482 4.11 65.01 26.58
CA GLU A 482 3.59 66.37 26.57
C GLU A 482 4.07 67.11 27.83
N ASP A 483 4.63 68.31 27.67
CA ASP A 483 4.98 69.19 28.78
C ASP A 483 3.76 69.95 29.33
N SER A 484 3.93 70.68 30.44
CA SER A 484 2.88 71.50 31.07
C SER A 484 2.42 72.69 30.21
N LEU A 485 3.09 72.97 29.09
CA LEU A 485 2.76 74.00 28.12
C LEU A 485 2.10 73.42 26.85
N GLY A 486 1.92 72.10 26.77
CA GLY A 486 1.33 71.40 25.63
C GLY A 486 2.30 71.14 24.48
N ASN A 487 3.62 71.26 24.68
CA ASN A 487 4.59 70.91 23.67
C ASN A 487 4.86 69.40 23.71
N VAL A 488 4.81 68.78 22.54
CA VAL A 488 5.04 67.34 22.37
C VAL A 488 6.50 67.11 21.98
N VAL A 489 7.22 66.32 22.79
CA VAL A 489 8.62 65.95 22.56
C VAL A 489 8.79 64.45 22.74
N ASN A 490 9.72 63.83 21.99
CA ASN A 490 10.02 62.42 22.21
C ASN A 490 10.63 62.19 23.60
N ARG A 491 10.46 60.98 24.15
CA ARG A 491 10.88 60.60 25.51
C ARG A 491 12.32 60.96 25.82
N ARG A 492 13.25 60.70 24.91
CA ARG A 492 14.67 61.00 25.11
C ARG A 492 14.91 62.50 25.29
N THR A 493 14.29 63.31 24.44
CA THR A 493 14.38 64.77 24.55
C THR A 493 13.71 65.27 25.82
N TYR A 494 12.58 64.69 26.22
CA TYR A 494 11.90 65.01 27.48
C TYR A 494 12.78 64.70 28.70
N GLU A 495 13.39 63.52 28.74
CA GLU A 495 14.29 63.11 29.83
C GLU A 495 15.57 63.96 29.86
N ASP A 496 16.13 64.32 28.70
CA ASP A 496 17.29 65.21 28.61
C ASP A 496 16.94 66.65 29.06
N LEU A 497 15.80 67.19 28.64
CA LEU A 497 15.29 68.49 29.10
C LEU A 497 14.96 68.49 30.60
N LYS A 498 14.45 67.36 31.11
CA LYS A 498 14.21 67.15 32.55
C LYS A 498 15.52 67.12 33.34
N ARG A 499 16.55 66.43 32.82
CA ARG A 499 17.90 66.38 33.43
C ARG A 499 18.61 67.73 33.36
N GLN A 500 18.35 68.52 32.32
CA GLN A 500 18.87 69.89 32.16
C GLN A 500 18.08 70.93 32.98
N GLY A 501 17.00 70.53 33.67
CA GLY A 501 16.19 71.41 34.51
C GLY A 501 15.33 72.42 33.72
N LEU A 502 15.08 72.17 32.44
CA LEU A 502 14.36 73.06 31.53
C LEU A 502 12.85 72.81 31.48
N LEU A 503 12.34 71.83 32.23
CA LEU A 503 10.91 71.52 32.34
C LEU A 503 10.36 71.98 33.70
N ALA A 504 9.45 72.95 33.68
CA ALA A 504 8.79 73.46 34.87
C ALA A 504 7.72 72.47 35.36
N ILE A 505 7.93 71.93 36.57
CA ILE A 505 6.97 71.06 37.25
C ILE A 505 5.80 71.92 37.73
N ALA A 506 4.64 71.76 37.12
CA ALA A 506 3.36 72.21 37.67
C ALA A 506 2.54 70.97 38.05
N GLU A 507 2.19 70.89 39.33
CA GLU A 507 1.34 69.83 39.88
C GLU A 507 -0.07 69.90 39.32
N GLY A 508 -0.62 68.74 38.93
CA GLY A 508 -2.02 68.44 39.17
C GLY A 508 -2.95 68.24 37.97
N GLN A 509 -3.65 67.10 38.06
CA GLN A 509 -5.01 66.80 37.56
C GLN A 509 -5.13 66.01 36.25
N ASN A 510 -5.28 64.70 36.45
CA ASN A 510 -6.01 63.76 35.59
C ASN A 510 -7.40 64.29 35.22
N ILE A 511 -7.65 64.56 33.94
CA ILE A 511 -9.01 64.54 33.37
C ILE A 511 -8.96 63.89 31.98
N ARG A 512 -9.44 62.64 31.92
CA ARG A 512 -9.83 61.94 30.68
C ARG A 512 -10.99 62.70 30.02
N ARG A 513 -10.82 63.14 28.77
CA ARG A 513 -11.95 63.43 27.86
C ARG A 513 -11.72 62.80 26.49
N LYS A 514 -12.74 62.05 26.05
CA LYS A 514 -12.97 61.61 24.67
C LYS A 514 -13.51 62.78 23.84
N ALA A 515 -12.96 62.99 22.65
CA ALA A 515 -13.61 63.47 21.42
C ALA A 515 -12.51 63.38 20.34
N GLY A 516 -12.70 62.81 19.15
CA GLY A 516 -13.84 62.98 18.26
C GLY A 516 -13.41 63.86 17.09
N GLY A 517 -12.93 63.21 16.02
CA GLY A 517 -12.95 63.63 14.60
C GLY A 517 -12.50 65.04 14.18
N MET A 518 -11.47 65.11 13.34
CA MET A 518 -11.59 65.37 11.88
C MET A 518 -10.24 65.77 11.29
N GLY A 519 -9.91 65.22 10.12
CA GLY A 519 -8.91 65.79 9.22
C GLY A 519 -7.92 64.80 8.59
N GLU A 520 -8.37 63.68 8.00
CA GLU A 520 -7.51 62.93 7.10
C GLU A 520 -7.49 63.60 5.72
N ALA A 521 -6.32 64.13 5.39
CA ALA A 521 -5.95 64.55 4.05
C ALA A 521 -5.85 63.34 3.11
N GLU A 522 -6.35 63.53 1.90
CA GLU A 522 -6.36 62.62 0.76
C GLU A 522 -5.06 61.80 0.62
N ARG A 523 -5.13 60.53 1.04
CA ARG A 523 -4.28 59.48 0.48
C ARG A 523 -5.07 58.78 -0.61
N GLN A 524 -4.39 58.59 -1.73
CA GLN A 524 -4.84 57.91 -2.94
C GLN A 524 -5.67 56.67 -2.59
N GLN A 525 -6.90 56.63 -3.10
CA GLN A 525 -7.81 55.48 -2.98
C GLN A 525 -7.14 54.22 -3.56
N PRO A 526 -7.13 53.08 -2.85
CA PRO A 526 -6.88 51.80 -3.49
C PRO A 526 -8.03 51.51 -4.46
N LEU A 527 -7.73 50.95 -5.63
CA LEU A 527 -8.75 50.47 -6.59
C LEU A 527 -9.83 49.69 -5.81
N GLY A 528 -11.07 50.18 -5.86
CA GLY A 528 -12.20 49.55 -5.16
C GLY A 528 -12.28 48.06 -5.47
N LYS A 529 -12.49 47.24 -4.42
CA LYS A 529 -12.80 45.82 -4.57
C LYS A 529 -13.98 45.70 -5.55
N LYS A 530 -13.74 45.15 -6.74
CA LYS A 530 -14.82 44.87 -7.69
C LYS A 530 -15.68 43.75 -7.08
N GLU A 531 -16.97 44.01 -6.93
CA GLU A 531 -17.94 43.03 -6.46
C GLU A 531 -18.01 41.83 -7.44
N PRO A 532 -18.32 40.62 -6.95
CA PRO A 532 -18.54 39.47 -7.82
C PRO A 532 -19.63 39.76 -8.87
N ALA A 533 -19.43 39.29 -10.10
CA ALA A 533 -20.41 39.38 -11.19
C ALA A 533 -21.70 38.58 -10.91
N GLY A 534 -21.65 37.70 -9.90
CA GLY A 534 -22.79 36.96 -9.38
C GLY A 534 -22.33 35.84 -8.45
N GLN A 535 -23.17 34.81 -8.33
CA GLN A 535 -22.98 33.69 -7.41
C GLN A 535 -22.31 32.52 -8.13
N ASN A 536 -21.32 31.90 -7.48
CA ASN A 536 -20.64 30.72 -8.01
C ASN A 536 -21.14 29.46 -7.30
N LEU A 537 -20.96 28.31 -7.93
CA LEU A 537 -21.32 27.01 -7.35
C LEU A 537 -20.22 25.98 -7.61
N ILE A 538 -19.79 25.28 -6.54
CA ILE A 538 -18.97 24.08 -6.59
C ILE A 538 -19.87 22.91 -6.19
N LEU A 539 -20.04 21.94 -7.08
CA LEU A 539 -20.76 20.70 -6.83
C LEU A 539 -19.76 19.53 -6.80
N LEU A 540 -19.67 18.85 -5.66
CA LEU A 540 -18.89 17.63 -5.47
C LEU A 540 -19.82 16.42 -5.41
N LEU A 541 -19.78 15.60 -6.46
CA LEU A 541 -20.45 14.31 -6.54
C LEU A 541 -19.49 13.22 -6.03
N VAL A 542 -19.90 12.50 -5.00
CA VAL A 542 -19.16 11.36 -4.42
C VAL A 542 -19.94 10.08 -4.70
N ASP A 543 -19.50 9.31 -5.69
CA ASP A 543 -20.22 8.11 -6.11
C ASP A 543 -20.30 7.10 -4.95
N GLY A 544 -21.49 6.54 -4.75
CA GLY A 544 -21.72 5.44 -3.79
C GLY A 544 -21.70 5.83 -2.31
N TYR A 545 -21.63 7.13 -1.97
CA TYR A 545 -21.65 7.56 -0.58
C TYR A 545 -23.06 7.53 0.01
N GLY A 546 -23.46 6.41 0.61
CA GLY A 546 -24.78 6.26 1.23
C GLY A 546 -24.96 7.04 2.54
N ALA A 547 -26.18 7.52 2.79
CA ALA A 547 -26.54 8.20 4.05
C ALA A 547 -26.33 7.31 5.28
N ASN A 548 -26.67 6.02 5.17
CA ASN A 548 -26.45 5.07 6.25
C ASN A 548 -24.96 4.89 6.55
N LEU A 549 -24.12 4.77 5.51
CA LEU A 549 -22.67 4.72 5.66
C LEU A 549 -22.14 5.99 6.33
N PHE A 550 -22.61 7.17 5.91
CA PHE A 550 -22.24 8.43 6.54
C PHE A 550 -22.59 8.43 8.02
N ASN A 551 -23.80 8.04 8.40
CA ASN A 551 -24.26 8.04 9.80
C ASN A 551 -23.48 7.04 10.68
N GLN A 552 -23.16 5.86 10.16
CA GLN A 552 -22.38 4.84 10.89
C GLN A 552 -20.89 5.17 11.00
N THR A 553 -20.37 6.02 10.11
CA THR A 553 -18.94 6.40 10.11
C THR A 553 -18.59 7.23 11.34
N ASN A 554 -17.52 6.84 12.05
CA ASN A 554 -17.04 7.52 13.26
C ASN A 554 -16.81 9.03 13.03
N ALA A 555 -17.33 9.86 13.92
CA ALA A 555 -17.19 11.31 13.87
C ALA A 555 -15.73 11.80 13.78
N ARG A 556 -14.76 11.07 14.35
CA ARG A 556 -13.32 11.39 14.24
C ARG A 556 -12.78 11.33 12.82
N MET A 557 -13.44 10.59 11.92
CA MET A 557 -13.06 10.46 10.51
C MET A 557 -13.73 11.49 9.60
N LYS A 558 -14.58 12.37 10.15
CA LYS A 558 -15.39 13.34 9.39
C LYS A 558 -15.19 14.81 9.81
N PRO A 559 -13.97 15.30 10.14
CA PRO A 559 -13.80 16.69 10.56
C PRO A 559 -14.18 17.71 9.47
N GLY A 560 -13.89 17.45 8.20
CA GLY A 560 -14.24 18.34 7.08
C GLY A 560 -15.75 18.44 6.87
N ALA A 561 -16.45 17.30 6.90
CA ALA A 561 -17.91 17.27 6.85
C ALA A 561 -18.52 17.97 8.07
N LYS A 562 -17.98 17.75 9.27
CA LYS A 562 -18.44 18.43 10.49
C LYS A 562 -18.38 19.96 10.35
N THR A 563 -17.27 20.52 9.87
CA THR A 563 -17.13 21.97 9.64
C THR A 563 -18.12 22.49 8.61
N LEU A 564 -18.43 21.69 7.58
CA LEU A 564 -19.44 22.04 6.58
C LEU A 564 -20.83 22.13 7.21
N LEU A 565 -21.20 21.14 8.02
CA LEU A 565 -22.51 21.06 8.66
C LEU A 565 -22.73 22.16 9.72
N GLU A 566 -21.72 22.48 10.53
CA GLU A 566 -21.79 23.56 11.53
C GLU A 566 -22.09 24.94 10.92
N ASN A 567 -21.77 25.13 9.63
CA ASN A 567 -21.91 26.41 8.93
C ASN A 567 -22.82 26.31 7.70
N GLY A 568 -23.58 25.22 7.59
CA GLY A 568 -24.34 24.87 6.41
C GLY A 568 -25.52 24.00 6.77
N MET A 569 -25.92 23.14 5.85
CA MET A 569 -27.08 22.27 6.01
C MET A 569 -26.79 20.83 5.61
N GLU A 570 -27.63 19.93 6.14
CA GLU A 570 -27.69 18.51 5.80
C GLU A 570 -29.14 18.14 5.43
N ALA A 571 -29.35 17.27 4.44
CA ALA A 571 -30.62 16.57 4.30
C ALA A 571 -30.53 15.21 5.00
N LEU A 572 -31.63 14.75 5.59
CA LEU A 572 -31.69 13.42 6.22
C LEU A 572 -31.16 12.33 5.29
N SER A 573 -31.53 12.43 4.01
CA SER A 573 -30.95 11.67 2.92
C SER A 573 -31.30 12.30 1.57
N LEU A 574 -30.57 11.89 0.54
CA LEU A 574 -30.87 12.17 -0.86
C LEU A 574 -31.46 10.92 -1.50
N ARG A 575 -32.74 10.97 -1.86
CA ARG A 575 -33.44 9.86 -2.50
C ARG A 575 -33.08 9.78 -3.99
N PRO A 576 -32.48 8.68 -4.44
CA PRO A 576 -32.22 8.44 -5.86
C PRO A 576 -33.50 8.16 -6.65
N VAL A 577 -33.39 8.08 -7.97
CA VAL A 577 -34.40 7.47 -8.85
C VAL A 577 -34.17 5.97 -8.97
N PHE A 578 -35.22 5.23 -9.34
CA PHE A 578 -35.08 3.81 -9.70
C PHE A 578 -34.68 3.65 -11.19
N PRO A 579 -33.73 2.76 -11.52
CA PRO A 579 -32.89 2.00 -10.58
C PRO A 579 -31.81 2.86 -9.97
N THR A 580 -31.36 2.47 -8.78
CA THR A 580 -30.33 3.17 -8.00
C THR A 580 -28.93 2.87 -8.53
N GLN A 581 -28.72 3.16 -9.82
CA GLN A 581 -27.44 3.05 -10.52
C GLN A 581 -26.94 4.44 -10.94
N SER A 582 -25.65 4.53 -11.26
CA SER A 582 -24.97 5.80 -11.53
C SER A 582 -25.56 6.58 -12.71
N TYR A 583 -25.61 6.04 -13.93
CA TYR A 583 -26.07 6.79 -15.11
C TYR A 583 -27.52 7.30 -15.01
N PRO A 584 -28.50 6.49 -14.56
CA PRO A 584 -29.84 6.97 -14.30
C PRO A 584 -29.85 8.18 -13.37
N ASN A 585 -29.14 8.09 -12.24
CA ASN A 585 -29.13 9.14 -11.22
C ASN A 585 -28.32 10.37 -11.63
N TRP A 586 -27.20 10.22 -12.34
CA TRP A 586 -26.43 11.35 -12.86
C TRP A 586 -27.25 12.19 -13.84
N PHE A 587 -28.05 11.55 -14.70
CA PHE A 587 -28.90 12.26 -15.65
C PHE A 587 -30.16 12.83 -15.00
N SER A 588 -30.75 12.13 -14.03
CA SER A 588 -31.84 12.68 -13.22
C SER A 588 -31.39 13.91 -12.43
N LEU A 589 -30.19 13.88 -11.83
CA LEU A 589 -29.56 15.06 -11.21
C LEU A 589 -29.32 16.19 -12.21
N ALA A 590 -28.84 15.84 -13.41
CA ALA A 590 -28.45 16.81 -14.42
C ALA A 590 -29.63 17.50 -15.11
N THR A 591 -30.77 16.83 -15.23
CA THR A 591 -31.95 17.28 -15.98
C THR A 591 -33.15 17.58 -15.09
N GLY A 592 -33.17 17.04 -13.87
CA GLY A 592 -34.31 17.14 -12.98
C GLY A 592 -35.49 16.32 -13.46
N LEU A 593 -35.26 15.30 -14.29
CA LEU A 593 -36.28 14.43 -14.86
C LEU A 593 -36.10 13.00 -14.38
N TYR A 594 -37.19 12.24 -14.32
CA TYR A 594 -37.11 10.80 -14.07
C TYR A 594 -36.56 10.02 -15.28
N VAL A 595 -36.22 8.76 -15.04
CA VAL A 595 -35.53 7.88 -15.98
C VAL A 595 -36.29 7.68 -17.28
N GLU A 596 -37.61 7.54 -17.19
CA GLU A 596 -38.49 7.39 -18.37
C GLU A 596 -38.45 8.58 -19.33
N SER A 597 -38.08 9.76 -18.85
CA SER A 597 -38.02 10.99 -19.66
C SER A 597 -36.65 11.19 -20.32
N HIS A 598 -35.55 10.90 -19.62
CA HIS A 598 -34.20 11.10 -20.15
C HIS A 598 -33.58 9.85 -20.79
N ASN A 599 -34.28 8.71 -20.76
CA ASN A 599 -33.92 7.45 -21.44
C ASN A 599 -32.57 6.82 -21.03
N PHE A 600 -31.99 7.15 -19.88
CA PHE A 600 -30.86 6.40 -19.32
C PHE A 600 -31.38 5.42 -18.28
N THR A 601 -31.78 4.22 -18.74
CA THR A 601 -32.54 3.27 -17.93
C THR A 601 -31.72 2.44 -16.96
N SER A 602 -30.42 2.31 -17.21
CA SER A 602 -29.49 1.51 -16.42
C SER A 602 -28.05 1.84 -16.81
N ASP A 603 -27.09 1.35 -16.03
CA ASP A 603 -25.66 1.39 -16.36
C ASP A 603 -25.29 0.46 -17.52
N PHE A 604 -26.15 -0.54 -17.79
CA PHE A 604 -26.00 -1.52 -18.86
C PHE A 604 -27.29 -1.60 -19.68
N MET A 605 -27.28 -1.02 -20.88
CA MET A 605 -28.46 -0.94 -21.75
C MET A 605 -28.24 -1.67 -23.07
N PHE A 606 -29.32 -2.20 -23.63
CA PHE A 606 -29.35 -2.84 -24.94
C PHE A 606 -30.38 -2.15 -25.83
N ALA A 607 -29.98 -1.81 -27.05
CA ALA A 607 -30.90 -1.32 -28.06
C ALA A 607 -31.26 -2.47 -29.03
N PRO A 608 -32.48 -3.03 -28.98
CA PRO A 608 -32.84 -4.24 -29.73
C PRO A 608 -32.75 -4.07 -31.26
N ASN A 609 -33.13 -2.89 -31.76
CA ASN A 609 -33.19 -2.60 -33.20
C ASN A 609 -31.81 -2.40 -33.83
N SER A 610 -30.87 -1.76 -33.12
CA SER A 610 -29.52 -1.48 -33.61
C SER A 610 -28.48 -2.48 -33.09
N SER A 611 -28.88 -3.37 -32.18
CA SER A 611 -28.00 -4.28 -31.43
C SER A 611 -26.82 -3.58 -30.74
N LEU A 612 -26.97 -2.30 -30.41
CA LEU A 612 -25.97 -1.52 -29.69
C LEU A 612 -26.00 -1.84 -28.19
N LEU A 613 -24.83 -1.81 -27.57
CA LEU A 613 -24.63 -2.01 -26.15
C LEU A 613 -24.07 -0.73 -25.52
N PHE A 614 -24.68 -0.34 -24.41
CA PHE A 614 -24.14 0.65 -23.50
C PHE A 614 -23.64 -0.09 -22.26
N GLN A 615 -22.38 0.10 -21.91
CA GLN A 615 -21.78 -0.53 -20.73
C GLN A 615 -20.96 0.53 -19.99
N ARG A 616 -21.35 0.84 -18.75
CA ARG A 616 -20.61 1.76 -17.89
C ARG A 616 -19.15 1.31 -17.77
N ASP A 617 -18.24 2.26 -17.99
CA ASP A 617 -16.79 2.17 -17.81
C ASP A 617 -15.99 1.17 -18.68
N ILE A 618 -16.65 0.37 -19.53
CA ILE A 618 -15.99 -0.73 -20.27
C ILE A 618 -16.39 -0.79 -21.76
N GLY A 619 -17.50 -0.20 -22.16
CA GLY A 619 -18.08 -0.39 -23.49
C GLY A 619 -17.48 0.49 -24.59
N ALA A 620 -16.96 -0.11 -25.66
CA ALA A 620 -16.47 0.63 -26.85
C ALA A 620 -17.53 1.52 -27.53
N ASN A 621 -18.81 1.27 -27.28
CA ASN A 621 -19.96 1.95 -27.89
C ASN A 621 -20.69 2.93 -26.97
N ASP A 622 -20.21 3.17 -25.74
CA ASP A 622 -20.82 4.12 -24.81
C ASP A 622 -20.87 5.56 -25.35
N SER A 623 -19.92 5.90 -26.22
CA SER A 623 -19.77 7.21 -26.83
C SER A 623 -20.57 7.38 -28.11
N ASN A 624 -21.30 6.34 -28.54
CA ASN A 624 -22.12 6.37 -29.75
C ASN A 624 -23.23 7.42 -29.61
N PRO A 625 -23.40 8.34 -30.60
CA PRO A 625 -24.44 9.37 -30.58
C PRO A 625 -25.86 8.86 -30.33
N PHE A 626 -26.17 7.61 -30.66
CA PHE A 626 -27.47 6.97 -30.43
C PHE A 626 -27.98 7.13 -28.99
N TRP A 627 -27.09 7.06 -28.00
CA TRP A 627 -27.44 7.15 -26.58
C TRP A 627 -27.67 8.58 -26.09
N TRP A 628 -27.12 9.57 -26.79
CA TRP A 628 -27.07 10.96 -26.33
C TRP A 628 -28.01 11.88 -27.12
N THR A 629 -28.35 11.50 -28.35
CA THR A 629 -29.15 12.31 -29.26
C THR A 629 -30.61 12.32 -28.84
N GLY A 630 -31.21 13.51 -28.73
CA GLY A 630 -32.63 13.68 -28.39
C GLY A 630 -32.92 13.64 -26.89
N ASN A 631 -31.91 13.50 -26.04
CA ASN A 631 -32.10 13.59 -24.59
C ASN A 631 -32.36 15.05 -24.16
N PRO A 632 -33.01 15.26 -23.00
CA PRO A 632 -33.20 16.59 -22.41
C PRO A 632 -31.87 17.28 -22.07
N ALA A 633 -31.91 18.62 -22.01
CA ALA A 633 -30.72 19.43 -21.83
C ALA A 633 -30.27 19.51 -20.36
N PRO A 634 -29.05 19.05 -20.03
CA PRO A 634 -28.55 19.07 -18.66
C PRO A 634 -28.22 20.50 -18.19
N PHE A 635 -28.16 20.73 -16.87
CA PHE A 635 -27.95 22.08 -16.32
C PHE A 635 -26.64 22.71 -16.79
N TRP A 636 -25.57 21.94 -17.04
CA TRP A 636 -24.30 22.51 -17.52
C TRP A 636 -24.42 23.11 -18.93
N TYR A 637 -25.33 22.57 -19.76
CA TYR A 637 -25.65 23.17 -21.05
C TYR A 637 -26.42 24.48 -20.86
N ALA A 638 -27.48 24.47 -20.03
CA ALA A 638 -28.30 25.66 -19.76
C ALA A 638 -27.45 26.81 -19.19
N VAL A 639 -26.60 26.50 -18.22
CA VAL A 639 -25.66 27.41 -17.56
C VAL A 639 -24.63 27.96 -18.55
N GLY A 640 -24.02 27.09 -19.37
CA GLY A 640 -23.06 27.53 -20.40
C GLY A 640 -23.71 28.43 -21.45
N LYS A 641 -24.96 28.14 -21.84
CA LYS A 641 -25.74 28.95 -22.78
C LYS A 641 -26.12 30.32 -22.21
N ALA A 642 -26.29 30.41 -20.90
CA ALA A 642 -26.48 31.67 -20.18
C ALA A 642 -25.18 32.51 -20.05
N GLY A 643 -24.04 32.02 -20.56
CA GLY A 643 -22.76 32.75 -20.53
C GLY A 643 -21.98 32.61 -19.22
N ILE A 644 -22.32 31.61 -18.40
CA ILE A 644 -21.61 31.25 -17.17
C ILE A 644 -20.49 30.25 -17.51
N ASP A 645 -19.31 30.43 -16.91
CA ASP A 645 -18.18 29.55 -17.17
C ASP A 645 -18.35 28.21 -16.46
N VAL A 646 -18.39 27.11 -17.22
CA VAL A 646 -18.55 25.76 -16.70
C VAL A 646 -17.22 25.01 -16.69
N HIS A 647 -16.85 24.47 -15.54
CA HIS A 647 -15.62 23.70 -15.34
C HIS A 647 -15.93 22.30 -14.83
N CYS A 648 -15.71 21.29 -15.66
CA CYS A 648 -15.95 19.89 -15.30
C CYS A 648 -14.64 19.14 -15.04
N TYR A 649 -14.61 18.38 -13.94
CA TYR A 649 -13.52 17.52 -13.51
C TYR A 649 -14.05 16.09 -13.34
N TRP A 650 -13.82 15.26 -14.36
CA TRP A 650 -14.27 13.86 -14.47
C TRP A 650 -15.78 13.64 -14.33
N PHE A 651 -16.56 14.71 -14.43
CA PHE A 651 -18.01 14.64 -14.47
C PHE A 651 -18.47 13.98 -15.79
N PRO A 652 -19.36 12.97 -15.72
CA PRO A 652 -19.81 12.21 -16.88
C PRO A 652 -20.54 13.10 -17.88
N ALA A 653 -20.39 12.81 -19.18
CA ALA A 653 -21.07 13.46 -20.30
C ALA A 653 -20.90 15.00 -20.45
N CYS A 654 -20.26 15.71 -19.53
CA CYS A 654 -20.15 17.18 -19.60
C CYS A 654 -19.45 17.68 -20.89
N HIS A 655 -18.54 16.89 -21.47
CA HIS A 655 -17.83 17.22 -22.70
C HIS A 655 -18.60 16.86 -24.00
N LYS A 656 -19.78 16.23 -23.89
CA LYS A 656 -20.59 15.84 -25.04
C LYS A 656 -21.35 17.05 -25.59
N ALA A 657 -21.51 17.08 -26.90
CA ALA A 657 -22.29 18.12 -27.56
C ALA A 657 -23.77 17.98 -27.23
N HIS A 658 -24.40 19.11 -26.94
CA HIS A 658 -25.83 19.17 -26.72
C HIS A 658 -26.42 20.32 -27.53
N VAL A 659 -27.35 20.00 -28.44
CA VAL A 659 -27.94 20.95 -29.40
C VAL A 659 -26.87 21.75 -30.17
N ASP A 660 -26.57 22.96 -29.72
CA ASP A 660 -25.72 23.98 -30.36
C ASP A 660 -24.46 24.34 -29.54
N LEU A 661 -24.26 23.73 -28.36
CA LEU A 661 -23.17 24.08 -27.45
C LEU A 661 -22.38 22.85 -26.99
N ILE A 662 -21.06 23.04 -26.85
CA ILE A 662 -20.13 22.06 -26.29
C ILE A 662 -19.35 22.75 -25.16
N VAL A 663 -19.47 22.23 -23.94
CA VAL A 663 -18.63 22.68 -22.83
C VAL A 663 -17.18 22.25 -23.09
N GLN A 664 -16.27 23.23 -23.09
CA GLN A 664 -14.86 22.97 -23.37
C GLN A 664 -14.15 22.36 -22.16
N VAL A 665 -14.10 21.02 -22.13
CA VAL A 665 -13.39 20.26 -21.10
C VAL A 665 -12.02 19.79 -21.62
N PRO A 666 -10.90 20.19 -20.99
CA PRO A 666 -9.57 19.68 -21.29
C PRO A 666 -9.50 18.16 -21.17
N GLN A 667 -8.76 17.52 -22.07
CA GLN A 667 -8.73 16.06 -22.19
C GLN A 667 -8.33 15.34 -20.89
N ASN A 668 -7.42 15.91 -20.11
CA ASN A 668 -7.00 15.37 -18.80
C ASN A 668 -8.05 15.48 -17.69
N ARG A 669 -9.08 16.31 -17.87
CA ARG A 669 -10.22 16.47 -16.95
C ARG A 669 -11.48 15.79 -17.47
N ARG A 670 -11.45 15.23 -18.69
CA ARG A 670 -12.58 14.46 -19.21
C ARG A 670 -12.67 13.17 -18.43
N HIS A 671 -13.89 12.79 -18.11
CA HIS A 671 -14.16 11.42 -17.71
C HIS A 671 -13.67 10.48 -18.82
N SER A 672 -12.78 9.55 -18.47
CA SER A 672 -12.16 8.60 -19.40
C SER A 672 -12.24 7.22 -18.80
N PHE A 673 -12.93 6.33 -19.50
CA PHE A 673 -13.24 4.97 -19.07
C PHE A 673 -12.01 4.07 -18.97
N ASN A 674 -10.97 4.33 -19.78
CA ASN A 674 -9.71 3.57 -19.76
C ASN A 674 -8.74 3.98 -18.63
N ASN A 675 -9.03 5.05 -17.89
CA ASN A 675 -8.13 5.57 -16.86
C ASN A 675 -8.69 5.24 -15.48
N SER A 676 -8.56 3.97 -15.09
CA SER A 676 -9.02 3.42 -13.80
C SER A 676 -8.13 3.82 -12.60
N ASN A 677 -7.10 4.63 -12.85
CA ASN A 677 -6.23 5.19 -11.82
C ASN A 677 -7.04 6.10 -10.91
N SER A 678 -6.83 5.95 -9.60
CA SER A 678 -7.45 6.76 -8.55
C SER A 678 -7.37 8.25 -8.90
N ILE A 679 -8.51 8.85 -9.20
CA ILE A 679 -8.64 10.26 -9.51
C ILE A 679 -8.38 11.03 -8.22
N ASP A 680 -7.22 11.66 -8.09
CA ASP A 680 -6.92 12.52 -6.96
C ASP A 680 -7.35 13.97 -7.26
N LEU A 681 -8.40 14.43 -6.55
CA LEU A 681 -8.89 15.79 -6.67
C LEU A 681 -7.98 16.80 -5.95
N LEU A 682 -7.22 16.37 -4.93
CA LEU A 682 -6.48 17.27 -4.02
C LEU A 682 -5.60 18.31 -4.74
N PRO A 683 -4.83 17.95 -5.79
CA PRO A 683 -3.96 18.91 -6.47
C PRO A 683 -4.73 19.99 -7.23
N HIS A 684 -5.99 19.72 -7.60
CA HIS A 684 -6.82 20.64 -8.38
C HIS A 684 -7.57 21.65 -7.50
N LEU A 685 -7.90 21.30 -6.25
CA LEU A 685 -8.75 22.12 -5.38
C LEU A 685 -8.21 23.54 -5.15
N PRO A 686 -6.92 23.75 -4.78
CA PRO A 686 -6.39 25.11 -4.61
C PRO A 686 -6.42 25.91 -5.92
N THR A 687 -6.21 25.24 -7.05
CA THR A 687 -6.22 25.88 -8.37
C THR A 687 -7.62 26.32 -8.74
N ILE A 688 -8.64 25.50 -8.47
CA ILE A 688 -10.05 25.81 -8.70
C ILE A 688 -10.45 27.06 -7.91
N VAL A 689 -10.18 27.07 -6.60
CA VAL A 689 -10.60 28.16 -5.72
C VAL A 689 -9.90 29.48 -6.09
N LYS A 690 -8.60 29.43 -6.42
CA LYS A 690 -7.86 30.59 -6.97
C LYS A 690 -8.45 31.09 -8.29
N HIS A 691 -8.87 30.18 -9.16
CA HIS A 691 -9.51 30.53 -10.43
C HIS A 691 -10.83 31.26 -10.19
N ILE A 692 -11.68 30.74 -9.29
CA ILE A 692 -12.93 31.37 -8.89
C ILE A 692 -12.67 32.79 -8.39
N LYS A 693 -11.76 32.96 -7.42
CA LYS A 693 -11.43 34.29 -6.86
C LYS A 693 -10.95 35.28 -7.93
N LYS A 694 -10.13 34.81 -8.88
CA LYS A 694 -9.56 35.65 -9.94
C LYS A 694 -10.62 36.15 -10.92
N TYR A 695 -11.56 35.29 -11.31
CA TYR A 695 -12.51 35.60 -12.38
C TYR A 695 -13.93 35.94 -11.90
N GLN A 696 -14.26 35.72 -10.63
CA GLN A 696 -15.58 36.08 -10.09
C GLN A 696 -16.00 37.54 -10.32
N PRO A 697 -15.11 38.57 -10.42
CA PRO A 697 -15.56 39.93 -10.74
C PRO A 697 -15.96 40.13 -12.22
N TYR A 698 -15.72 39.13 -13.07
CA TYR A 698 -15.94 39.20 -14.53
C TYR A 698 -17.00 38.20 -15.01
N ARG A 699 -17.00 36.99 -14.44
CA ARG A 699 -17.89 35.89 -14.82
C ARG A 699 -18.27 35.04 -13.61
N GLN A 700 -19.55 34.65 -13.57
CA GLN A 700 -20.02 33.56 -12.71
C GLN A 700 -19.42 32.24 -13.18
N GLN A 701 -19.20 31.31 -12.24
CA GLN A 701 -18.58 30.02 -12.50
C GLN A 701 -19.36 28.88 -11.85
N LEU A 702 -19.53 27.79 -12.61
CA LEU A 702 -20.02 26.49 -12.14
C LEU A 702 -18.89 25.48 -12.22
N VAL A 703 -18.55 24.86 -11.09
CA VAL A 703 -17.51 23.81 -11.01
C VAL A 703 -18.14 22.49 -10.63
N LEU A 704 -17.98 21.48 -11.48
CA LEU A 704 -18.47 20.12 -11.26
C LEU A 704 -17.28 19.19 -11.01
N LEU A 705 -17.26 18.58 -9.82
CA LEU A 705 -16.24 17.64 -9.37
C LEU A 705 -16.90 16.28 -9.15
N ARG A 706 -16.26 15.21 -9.63
CA ARG A 706 -16.67 13.83 -9.34
C ARG A 706 -15.52 13.05 -8.71
N TYR A 707 -15.83 12.26 -7.69
CA TYR A 707 -14.92 11.30 -7.09
C TYR A 707 -15.59 9.92 -6.99
N ASN A 708 -14.97 8.92 -7.62
CA ASN A 708 -15.48 7.54 -7.66
C ASN A 708 -14.67 6.56 -6.78
N GLY A 709 -13.65 7.06 -6.07
CA GLY A 709 -12.76 6.19 -5.29
C GLY A 709 -13.46 5.49 -4.13
N LEU A 710 -14.53 6.07 -3.59
CA LEU A 710 -15.33 5.48 -2.52
C LEU A 710 -16.18 4.31 -3.02
N ASP A 711 -16.98 4.49 -4.09
CA ASP A 711 -17.72 3.40 -4.75
C ASP A 711 -16.80 2.23 -5.10
N LYS A 712 -15.62 2.50 -5.70
CA LYS A 712 -14.63 1.47 -6.03
C LYS A 712 -14.16 0.71 -4.78
N ALA A 713 -13.83 1.42 -3.70
CA ALA A 713 -13.38 0.80 -2.46
C ALA A 713 -14.47 -0.06 -1.82
N LEU A 714 -15.71 0.44 -1.75
CA LEU A 714 -16.88 -0.26 -1.22
C LEU A 714 -17.16 -1.54 -2.00
N ARG A 715 -17.20 -1.47 -3.34
CA ARG A 715 -17.41 -2.66 -4.18
C ARG A 715 -16.32 -3.70 -4.01
N SER A 716 -15.04 -3.29 -3.96
CA SER A 716 -13.93 -4.26 -3.88
C SER A 716 -13.69 -4.83 -2.48
N GLY A 717 -13.81 -4.00 -1.43
CA GLY A 717 -13.38 -4.35 -0.07
C GLY A 717 -14.54 -4.47 0.92
N GLY A 718 -15.72 -3.95 0.59
CA GLY A 718 -16.83 -3.83 1.52
C GLY A 718 -16.69 -2.67 2.50
N GLN A 719 -17.75 -2.44 3.27
CA GLN A 719 -17.89 -1.28 4.16
C GLN A 719 -16.80 -1.18 5.25
N SER A 720 -16.42 -2.31 5.85
CA SER A 720 -15.49 -2.35 6.99
C SER A 720 -14.01 -2.40 6.61
N SER A 721 -13.69 -2.39 5.31
CA SER A 721 -12.32 -2.53 4.83
C SER A 721 -11.42 -1.32 5.12
N SER A 722 -10.10 -1.55 5.15
CA SER A 722 -9.12 -0.46 5.27
C SER A 722 -9.15 0.47 4.05
N GLN A 723 -9.40 -0.07 2.86
CA GLN A 723 -9.56 0.68 1.61
C GLN A 723 -10.74 1.65 1.70
N THR A 724 -11.90 1.20 2.21
CA THR A 724 -13.08 2.07 2.41
C THR A 724 -12.79 3.15 3.45
N ARG A 725 -12.15 2.82 4.57
CA ARG A 725 -11.74 3.82 5.58
C ARG A 725 -10.80 4.88 5.01
N GLN A 726 -9.84 4.47 4.17
CA GLN A 726 -8.95 5.40 3.48
C GLN A 726 -9.72 6.28 2.48
N ALA A 727 -10.63 5.71 1.69
CA ALA A 727 -11.44 6.46 0.74
C ALA A 727 -12.35 7.49 1.44
N LEU A 728 -12.98 7.13 2.56
CA LEU A 728 -13.77 8.05 3.40
C LEU A 728 -12.91 9.21 3.93
N SER A 729 -11.71 8.90 4.45
CA SER A 729 -10.74 9.92 4.89
C SER A 729 -10.32 10.84 3.74
N THR A 730 -10.12 10.30 2.53
CA THR A 730 -9.81 11.09 1.34
C THR A 730 -10.95 12.05 0.97
N VAL A 731 -12.20 11.59 0.99
CA VAL A 731 -13.37 12.45 0.74
C VAL A 731 -13.44 13.58 1.77
N ASP A 732 -13.30 13.25 3.06
CA ASP A 732 -13.33 14.26 4.11
C ASP A 732 -12.16 15.27 3.99
N ASN A 733 -10.98 14.81 3.59
CA ASN A 733 -9.85 15.68 3.27
C ASN A 733 -10.14 16.62 2.11
N TYR A 734 -10.87 16.19 1.07
CA TYR A 734 -11.32 17.08 0.00
C TYR A 734 -12.29 18.14 0.53
N LEU A 735 -13.26 17.75 1.35
CA LEU A 735 -14.20 18.68 1.97
C LEU A 735 -13.50 19.73 2.83
N ARG A 736 -12.57 19.28 3.68
CA ARG A 736 -11.76 20.17 4.50
C ARG A 736 -10.94 21.11 3.62
N LYS A 737 -10.24 20.58 2.61
CA LYS A 737 -9.34 21.37 1.79
C LYS A 737 -10.07 22.42 0.94
N ILE A 738 -11.24 22.09 0.38
CA ILE A 738 -12.06 23.06 -0.36
C ILE A 738 -12.47 24.21 0.57
N GLN A 739 -12.97 23.90 1.77
CA GLN A 739 -13.40 24.90 2.74
C GLN A 739 -12.24 25.79 3.22
N GLU A 740 -11.08 25.21 3.56
CA GLU A 740 -9.88 25.97 3.95
C GLU A 740 -9.44 26.95 2.84
N GLU A 741 -9.40 26.51 1.58
CA GLU A 741 -9.05 27.38 0.45
C GLU A 741 -10.11 28.48 0.22
N MET A 742 -11.40 28.18 0.45
CA MET A 742 -12.47 29.17 0.35
C MET A 742 -12.42 30.20 1.48
N ASP A 743 -12.14 29.78 2.71
CA ASP A 743 -11.96 30.64 3.88
C ASP A 743 -10.76 31.57 3.70
N THR A 744 -9.59 31.02 3.30
CA THR A 744 -8.37 31.82 3.07
C THR A 744 -8.52 32.87 1.97
N MET A 745 -9.44 32.67 1.02
CA MET A 745 -9.70 33.60 -0.07
C MET A 745 -10.96 34.43 0.11
N ASP A 746 -11.66 34.32 1.24
CA ASP A 746 -12.90 35.06 1.52
C ASP A 746 -13.93 34.88 0.39
N LEU A 747 -14.30 33.62 0.14
CA LEU A 747 -15.22 33.21 -0.94
C LEU A 747 -16.57 32.67 -0.44
N HIS A 748 -16.74 32.43 0.86
CA HIS A 748 -17.98 31.88 1.40
C HIS A 748 -19.20 32.80 1.24
N GLN A 749 -19.00 34.09 0.92
CA GLN A 749 -20.10 35.03 0.65
C GLN A 749 -20.52 35.06 -0.83
N SER A 750 -19.70 34.51 -1.74
CA SER A 750 -19.91 34.60 -3.19
C SER A 750 -19.91 33.24 -3.91
N THR A 751 -19.63 32.17 -3.18
CA THR A 751 -19.51 30.82 -3.72
C THR A 751 -20.22 29.83 -2.81
N ASN A 752 -21.07 29.01 -3.41
CA ASN A 752 -21.79 27.92 -2.76
C ASN A 752 -21.03 26.60 -2.96
N LEU A 753 -20.97 25.77 -1.93
CA LEU A 753 -20.46 24.41 -1.97
C LEU A 753 -21.62 23.43 -1.73
N MET A 754 -21.83 22.53 -2.69
CA MET A 754 -22.83 21.46 -2.62
C MET A 754 -22.10 20.11 -2.72
N VAL A 755 -22.42 19.20 -1.82
CA VAL A 755 -21.81 17.87 -1.73
C VAL A 755 -22.93 16.84 -1.71
N LEU A 756 -22.90 15.91 -2.65
CA LEU A 756 -23.95 14.91 -2.78
C LEU A 756 -23.42 13.59 -3.32
N SER A 757 -24.22 12.54 -3.22
CA SER A 757 -23.99 11.27 -3.92
C SER A 757 -25.12 10.94 -4.88
N ASP A 758 -24.86 10.03 -5.82
CA ASP A 758 -25.88 9.50 -6.72
C ASP A 758 -26.77 8.48 -6.01
N HIS A 759 -26.19 7.56 -5.24
CA HIS A 759 -26.88 6.55 -4.45
C HIS A 759 -25.96 5.97 -3.35
N GLY A 760 -26.51 5.10 -2.52
CA GLY A 760 -25.78 4.24 -1.57
C GLY A 760 -25.48 2.85 -2.15
N LEU A 761 -24.87 1.99 -1.32
CA LEU A 761 -24.61 0.58 -1.64
C LEU A 761 -25.02 -0.31 -0.46
N MET A 762 -25.34 -1.56 -0.77
CA MET A 762 -25.68 -2.61 0.18
C MET A 762 -24.72 -3.79 0.06
N ALA A 763 -24.39 -4.43 1.18
CA ALA A 763 -23.59 -5.65 1.19
C ALA A 763 -24.37 -6.83 0.59
N VAL A 764 -23.65 -7.72 -0.09
CA VAL A 764 -24.22 -8.94 -0.66
C VAL A 764 -23.34 -10.14 -0.33
N GLU A 765 -23.99 -11.26 -0.08
CA GLU A 765 -23.32 -12.54 0.22
C GLU A 765 -23.37 -13.47 -0.99
N GLU A 766 -22.47 -14.47 -1.03
CA GLU A 766 -22.44 -15.44 -2.13
C GLU A 766 -23.64 -16.38 -2.15
N GLU A 767 -24.23 -16.65 -0.98
CA GLU A 767 -25.39 -17.53 -0.81
C GLU A 767 -26.70 -16.92 -1.36
N ASP A 768 -26.72 -15.60 -1.58
CA ASP A 768 -27.87 -14.83 -2.06
C ASP A 768 -27.82 -14.58 -3.58
N GLN A 769 -27.05 -15.39 -4.32
CA GLN A 769 -26.90 -15.31 -5.78
C GLN A 769 -27.79 -16.33 -6.51
N PHE A 770 -28.73 -15.83 -7.31
CA PHE A 770 -29.71 -16.62 -8.04
C PHE A 770 -29.45 -16.55 -9.54
N TYR A 771 -29.60 -17.69 -10.22
CA TYR A 771 -29.36 -17.79 -11.66
C TYR A 771 -30.68 -17.83 -12.42
N ILE A 772 -30.95 -16.82 -13.24
CA ILE A 772 -32.22 -16.69 -13.98
C ILE A 772 -32.44 -17.89 -14.92
N ASP A 773 -31.35 -18.47 -15.43
CA ASP A 773 -31.37 -19.69 -16.26
C ASP A 773 -32.12 -20.85 -15.60
N GLU A 774 -32.16 -20.93 -14.26
CA GLU A 774 -32.80 -22.03 -13.53
C GLU A 774 -34.34 -21.97 -13.58
N CYS A 775 -34.91 -20.81 -13.93
CA CYS A 775 -36.35 -20.66 -14.16
C CYS A 775 -36.76 -20.98 -15.61
N LEU A 776 -35.81 -21.04 -16.54
CA LEU A 776 -36.07 -21.26 -17.96
C LEU A 776 -35.91 -22.73 -18.33
N ALA A 777 -36.92 -23.30 -18.98
CA ALA A 777 -36.82 -24.65 -19.54
C ALA A 777 -35.99 -24.65 -20.83
N ASP A 778 -36.12 -23.59 -21.65
CA ASP A 778 -35.28 -23.38 -22.83
C ASP A 778 -34.65 -21.96 -22.84
N PRO A 779 -33.37 -21.84 -22.40
CA PRO A 779 -32.65 -20.57 -22.44
C PRO A 779 -32.48 -19.97 -23.85
N SER A 780 -32.66 -20.76 -24.91
CA SER A 780 -32.48 -20.28 -26.30
C SER A 780 -33.55 -19.31 -26.75
N MET A 781 -34.70 -19.24 -26.06
CA MET A 781 -35.76 -18.25 -26.30
C MET A 781 -35.36 -16.82 -25.92
N VAL A 782 -34.30 -16.66 -25.13
CA VAL A 782 -33.80 -15.36 -24.71
C VAL A 782 -32.74 -14.87 -25.69
N ARG A 783 -33.05 -13.78 -26.40
CA ARG A 783 -32.09 -13.13 -27.29
C ARG A 783 -30.95 -12.50 -26.49
N ARG A 784 -31.29 -11.84 -25.37
CA ARG A 784 -30.32 -11.12 -24.54
C ARG A 784 -30.88 -10.75 -23.17
N VAL A 785 -30.00 -10.72 -22.16
CA VAL A 785 -30.28 -10.08 -20.86
C VAL A 785 -29.45 -8.81 -20.75
N ALA A 786 -30.10 -7.70 -20.41
CA ALA A 786 -29.48 -6.41 -20.15
C ALA A 786 -29.52 -6.08 -18.66
N ASN A 787 -28.34 -5.84 -18.08
CA ASN A 787 -28.09 -5.79 -16.63
C ASN A 787 -28.40 -7.11 -15.91
N SER A 788 -27.52 -7.53 -14.99
CA SER A 788 -27.69 -8.75 -14.19
C SER A 788 -27.14 -8.51 -12.78
N LEU A 789 -27.93 -7.92 -11.88
CA LEU A 789 -27.61 -7.71 -10.45
C LEU A 789 -28.90 -7.61 -9.61
N ALA A 790 -29.23 -6.42 -9.08
CA ALA A 790 -30.47 -6.15 -8.37
C ALA A 790 -31.72 -6.29 -9.25
N PHE A 791 -31.57 -6.18 -10.57
CA PHE A 791 -32.62 -6.40 -11.54
C PHE A 791 -32.04 -6.90 -12.87
N ALA A 792 -32.88 -7.50 -13.70
CA ALA A 792 -32.52 -7.97 -15.03
C ALA A 792 -33.59 -7.61 -16.06
N MET A 793 -33.18 -7.06 -17.20
CA MET A 793 -34.06 -6.74 -18.32
C MET A 793 -33.91 -7.81 -19.41
N VAL A 794 -34.95 -8.62 -19.62
CA VAL A 794 -34.89 -9.79 -20.51
C VAL A 794 -35.53 -9.47 -21.86
N TRP A 795 -34.74 -9.58 -22.92
CA TRP A 795 -35.18 -9.43 -24.31
C TRP A 795 -35.40 -10.82 -24.92
N PRO A 796 -36.66 -11.26 -25.08
CA PRO A 796 -36.98 -12.52 -25.75
C PRO A 796 -36.71 -12.44 -27.26
N ILE A 797 -36.64 -13.59 -27.92
CA ILE A 797 -36.72 -13.70 -29.38
C ILE A 797 -38.12 -13.29 -29.84
N ASP A 798 -38.21 -12.68 -31.03
CA ASP A 798 -39.47 -12.26 -31.62
C ASP A 798 -40.47 -13.43 -31.70
N GLY A 799 -41.63 -13.28 -31.07
CA GLY A 799 -42.68 -14.31 -31.01
C GLY A 799 -42.68 -15.19 -29.76
N GLU A 800 -41.63 -15.14 -28.93
CA GLU A 800 -41.48 -15.99 -27.73
C GLU A 800 -41.71 -15.24 -26.40
N GLU A 801 -42.20 -14.00 -26.44
CA GLU A 801 -42.38 -13.16 -25.24
C GLU A 801 -43.30 -13.80 -24.20
N ASP A 802 -44.48 -14.29 -24.60
CA ASP A 802 -45.44 -14.89 -23.67
C ASP A 802 -44.91 -16.18 -23.04
N THR A 803 -44.24 -17.03 -23.83
CA THR A 803 -43.59 -18.26 -23.35
C THR A 803 -42.47 -17.95 -22.37
N THR A 804 -41.57 -17.03 -22.74
CA THR A 804 -40.44 -16.60 -21.90
C THR A 804 -40.92 -16.01 -20.59
N PHE A 805 -41.97 -15.17 -20.61
CA PHE A 805 -42.57 -14.61 -19.40
C PHE A 805 -43.15 -15.69 -18.50
N PHE A 806 -43.89 -16.66 -19.07
CA PHE A 806 -44.48 -17.75 -18.31
C PHE A 806 -43.43 -18.62 -17.62
N GLU A 807 -42.32 -18.93 -18.29
CA GLU A 807 -41.22 -19.68 -17.68
C GLU A 807 -40.51 -18.87 -16.60
N LEU A 808 -40.16 -17.61 -16.87
CA LEU A 808 -39.51 -16.75 -15.88
C LEU A 808 -40.37 -16.49 -14.64
N LYS A 809 -41.70 -16.56 -14.77
CA LYS A 809 -42.62 -16.50 -13.62
C LYS A 809 -42.40 -17.60 -12.59
N VAL A 810 -41.69 -18.69 -12.93
CA VAL A 810 -41.22 -19.67 -11.94
C VAL A 810 -40.30 -19.03 -10.90
N CYS A 811 -39.55 -17.99 -11.26
CA CYS A 811 -38.71 -17.26 -10.30
C CYS A 811 -39.51 -16.59 -9.17
N ASP A 812 -40.80 -16.26 -9.39
CA ASP A 812 -41.67 -15.74 -8.32
C ASP A 812 -41.88 -16.77 -7.18
N GLN A 813 -41.57 -18.05 -7.41
CA GLN A 813 -41.67 -19.10 -6.39
C GLN A 813 -40.43 -19.17 -5.49
N TRP A 814 -39.35 -18.46 -5.81
CA TRP A 814 -38.19 -18.37 -4.93
C TRP A 814 -38.57 -17.62 -3.66
N ALA A 815 -38.56 -18.34 -2.54
CA ALA A 815 -38.89 -17.83 -1.22
C ALA A 815 -37.95 -18.45 -0.17
N PHE A 816 -37.70 -17.74 0.93
CA PHE A 816 -36.95 -18.28 2.05
C PHE A 816 -37.70 -19.44 2.70
N VAL A 817 -37.03 -20.59 2.85
CA VAL A 817 -37.54 -21.73 3.65
C VAL A 817 -37.12 -21.52 5.10
N GLY A 818 -37.89 -20.71 5.84
CA GLY A 818 -37.65 -20.40 7.25
C GLY A 818 -38.78 -20.90 8.17
N ASP A 819 -38.41 -21.54 9.29
CA ASP A 819 -39.30 -22.26 10.22
C ASP A 819 -40.06 -21.36 11.23
N TYR A 820 -40.18 -20.05 11.00
CA TYR A 820 -40.87 -19.16 11.95
C TYR A 820 -41.89 -18.28 11.24
N GLU A 821 -43.15 -18.47 11.64
CA GLU A 821 -44.27 -17.56 11.44
C GLU A 821 -43.88 -16.16 11.95
N ASN A 822 -43.46 -15.27 11.06
CA ASN A 822 -43.63 -13.81 11.14
C ASN A 822 -43.21 -13.21 9.78
N GLU A 823 -44.18 -12.56 9.10
CA GLU A 823 -44.07 -11.59 7.99
C GLU A 823 -42.70 -11.56 7.26
N GLU A 824 -42.49 -12.14 6.08
CA GLU A 824 -43.20 -11.93 4.82
C GLU A 824 -43.02 -13.14 3.89
N THR A 825 -44.10 -13.74 3.42
CA THR A 825 -44.14 -14.64 2.26
C THR A 825 -43.94 -13.87 0.93
N ALA A 826 -43.11 -12.84 0.92
CA ALA A 826 -42.81 -12.06 -0.27
C ALA A 826 -41.76 -12.80 -1.11
N PRO A 827 -41.95 -12.89 -2.43
CA PRO A 827 -41.00 -13.56 -3.30
C PRO A 827 -39.64 -12.84 -3.28
N LEU A 828 -38.56 -13.61 -3.43
CA LEU A 828 -37.20 -13.07 -3.51
C LEU A 828 -36.97 -12.29 -4.80
N VAL A 829 -37.71 -12.65 -5.85
CA VAL A 829 -37.63 -12.06 -7.18
C VAL A 829 -39.04 -11.90 -7.71
N ASN A 830 -39.36 -10.72 -8.23
CA ASN A 830 -40.62 -10.44 -8.89
C ASN A 830 -40.39 -10.26 -10.39
N VAL A 831 -41.10 -11.04 -11.20
CA VAL A 831 -41.06 -10.91 -12.66
C VAL A 831 -42.23 -10.03 -13.11
N TYR A 832 -41.97 -9.00 -13.89
CA TYR A 832 -42.96 -8.06 -14.40
C TYR A 832 -42.93 -8.06 -15.92
N ARG A 833 -44.10 -7.97 -16.55
CA ARG A 833 -44.18 -7.36 -17.88
C ARG A 833 -43.93 -5.87 -17.75
N ARG A 834 -43.43 -5.25 -18.81
CA ARG A 834 -43.16 -3.81 -18.85
C ARG A 834 -44.33 -2.95 -18.37
N HIS A 835 -45.57 -3.30 -18.73
CA HIS A 835 -46.77 -2.55 -18.33
C HIS A 835 -47.25 -2.85 -16.90
N GLU A 836 -46.74 -3.91 -16.27
CA GLU A 836 -47.03 -4.29 -14.88
C GLU A 836 -46.05 -3.64 -13.89
N LEU A 837 -44.99 -2.99 -14.39
CA LEU A 837 -44.02 -2.29 -13.55
C LEU A 837 -44.72 -1.18 -12.74
N PRO A 838 -44.42 -1.05 -11.44
CA PRO A 838 -45.02 -0.02 -10.59
C PRO A 838 -44.78 1.40 -11.10
N ASP A 839 -45.83 2.24 -11.04
CA ASP A 839 -45.80 3.63 -11.51
C ASP A 839 -44.79 4.49 -10.74
N HIS A 840 -44.58 4.21 -9.44
CA HIS A 840 -43.68 4.98 -8.58
C HIS A 840 -42.20 4.85 -8.97
N PHE A 841 -41.83 3.85 -9.78
CA PHE A 841 -40.47 3.73 -10.31
C PHE A 841 -40.14 4.75 -11.39
N HIS A 842 -41.15 5.36 -12.04
CA HIS A 842 -40.95 6.31 -13.14
C HIS A 842 -39.95 5.81 -14.22
N TRP A 843 -40.09 4.52 -14.55
CA TRP A 843 -39.12 3.76 -15.35
C TRP A 843 -39.73 3.16 -16.62
N ARG A 844 -40.98 2.68 -16.54
CA ARG A 844 -41.61 1.82 -17.55
C ARG A 844 -41.80 2.46 -18.93
N ASP A 845 -41.91 3.78 -19.02
CA ASP A 845 -42.27 4.45 -20.28
C ASP A 845 -41.07 4.68 -21.21
N SER A 846 -39.84 4.40 -20.74
CA SER A 846 -38.65 4.47 -21.60
C SER A 846 -38.62 3.40 -22.69
N ARG A 847 -38.14 3.80 -23.89
CA ARG A 847 -37.97 2.90 -25.04
C ARG A 847 -36.89 1.82 -24.85
N LEU A 848 -36.04 1.95 -23.83
CA LEU A 848 -34.93 1.04 -23.55
C LEU A 848 -35.25 0.02 -22.44
N ILE A 849 -36.49 -0.02 -21.98
CA ILE A 849 -36.98 -1.06 -21.06
C ILE A 849 -37.38 -2.30 -21.85
N ALA A 850 -36.91 -3.45 -21.40
CA ALA A 850 -37.24 -4.74 -22.00
C ALA A 850 -38.71 -5.11 -21.76
N PRO A 851 -39.30 -6.00 -22.60
CA PRO A 851 -40.67 -6.47 -22.40
C PRO A 851 -40.89 -7.18 -21.06
N ILE A 852 -39.86 -7.87 -20.56
CA ILE A 852 -39.86 -8.61 -19.30
C ILE A 852 -38.74 -8.08 -18.40
N VAL A 853 -39.05 -7.83 -17.14
CA VAL A 853 -38.11 -7.33 -16.13
C VAL A 853 -38.22 -8.18 -14.88
N LEU A 854 -37.09 -8.64 -14.35
CA LEU A 854 -37.00 -9.25 -13.03
C LEU A 854 -36.42 -8.22 -12.06
N ILE A 855 -37.07 -8.03 -10.91
CA ILE A 855 -36.59 -7.16 -9.83
C ILE A 855 -36.37 -8.05 -8.61
N ALA A 856 -35.16 -8.04 -8.07
CA ALA A 856 -34.82 -8.79 -6.88
C ALA A 856 -35.11 -7.99 -5.62
N ARG A 857 -35.42 -8.69 -4.53
CA ARG A 857 -35.51 -8.11 -3.19
C ARG A 857 -34.12 -7.54 -2.77
N PRO A 858 -34.05 -6.44 -2.00
CA PRO A 858 -32.79 -5.92 -1.47
C PRO A 858 -31.90 -7.01 -0.86
N GLY A 859 -30.64 -7.07 -1.30
CA GLY A 859 -29.64 -8.08 -0.89
C GLY A 859 -29.51 -9.27 -1.85
N ILE A 860 -30.54 -9.58 -2.64
CA ILE A 860 -30.55 -10.69 -3.60
C ILE A 860 -29.92 -10.26 -4.92
N VAL A 861 -29.09 -11.14 -5.50
CA VAL A 861 -28.36 -10.88 -6.75
C VAL A 861 -28.81 -11.84 -7.85
N LEU A 862 -29.18 -11.30 -9.00
CA LEU A 862 -29.53 -12.05 -10.20
C LEU A 862 -28.33 -12.17 -11.14
N LEU A 863 -28.02 -13.38 -11.57
CA LEU A 863 -26.94 -13.70 -12.50
C LEU A 863 -27.45 -14.57 -13.66
N THR A 864 -26.65 -14.67 -14.72
CA THR A 864 -26.87 -15.63 -15.81
C THR A 864 -25.70 -16.61 -15.94
N ARG A 865 -25.92 -17.78 -16.55
CA ARG A 865 -24.84 -18.76 -16.86
C ARG A 865 -24.62 -18.93 -18.35
N ASN A 866 -25.67 -19.30 -19.07
CA ASN A 866 -25.61 -19.74 -20.46
C ASN A 866 -26.38 -18.80 -21.40
N ILE A 867 -27.11 -17.83 -20.84
CA ILE A 867 -27.85 -16.84 -21.61
C ILE A 867 -26.89 -15.72 -22.08
N PRO A 868 -27.00 -15.24 -23.34
CA PRO A 868 -26.23 -14.09 -23.80
C PRO A 868 -26.53 -12.82 -23.00
N SER A 869 -25.68 -12.51 -22.02
CA SER A 869 -25.77 -11.28 -21.24
C SER A 869 -24.99 -10.14 -21.89
N THR A 870 -25.48 -8.91 -21.74
CA THR A 870 -24.68 -7.71 -22.07
C THR A 870 -23.56 -7.46 -21.08
N ASP A 871 -23.54 -8.20 -19.99
CA ASP A 871 -23.01 -7.66 -18.75
C ASP A 871 -21.58 -8.13 -18.44
N VAL A 872 -20.66 -7.16 -18.42
CA VAL A 872 -19.33 -7.36 -17.80
C VAL A 872 -19.48 -7.42 -16.28
N SER A 873 -20.60 -6.90 -15.73
CA SER A 873 -20.90 -6.95 -14.31
C SER A 873 -20.96 -8.38 -13.79
N GLU A 874 -21.43 -9.40 -14.51
CA GLU A 874 -21.48 -10.77 -13.94
C GLU A 874 -20.09 -11.32 -13.55
N LYS A 875 -19.05 -10.95 -14.31
CA LYS A 875 -17.67 -11.29 -13.97
C LYS A 875 -17.11 -10.45 -12.82
N LEU A 876 -17.62 -9.22 -12.66
CA LEU A 876 -17.20 -8.26 -11.63
C LEU A 876 -17.98 -8.44 -10.31
N ALA A 877 -19.25 -8.80 -10.38
CA ALA A 877 -20.21 -8.97 -9.30
C ALA A 877 -19.87 -10.15 -8.42
N LYS A 878 -19.35 -11.24 -9.02
CA LYS A 878 -18.72 -12.34 -8.28
C LYS A 878 -17.56 -11.88 -7.38
N LYS A 879 -16.99 -10.70 -7.64
CA LYS A 879 -15.92 -10.10 -6.84
C LYS A 879 -16.39 -8.92 -6.00
N TRP A 880 -17.60 -8.40 -6.25
CA TRP A 880 -18.11 -7.23 -5.57
C TRP A 880 -18.77 -7.63 -4.25
N LYS A 881 -18.34 -6.98 -3.17
CA LYS A 881 -18.85 -7.18 -1.82
C LYS A 881 -20.05 -6.30 -1.51
N MET A 882 -20.22 -5.22 -2.28
CA MET A 882 -21.35 -4.31 -2.16
C MET A 882 -21.87 -3.93 -3.53
N LEU A 883 -23.19 -3.81 -3.67
CA LEU A 883 -23.90 -3.54 -4.91
C LEU A 883 -24.94 -2.43 -4.73
N ASP A 884 -25.53 -2.06 -5.86
CA ASP A 884 -26.52 -1.00 -6.05
C ASP A 884 -27.63 -1.48 -7.00
N GLY A 885 -28.64 -0.64 -7.25
CA GLY A 885 -29.68 -0.89 -8.25
C GLY A 885 -31.03 -1.38 -7.71
N TRP A 886 -31.17 -1.59 -6.39
CA TRP A 886 -32.47 -1.88 -5.77
C TRP A 886 -33.39 -0.66 -5.68
N GLU A 887 -34.59 -0.87 -5.14
CA GLU A 887 -35.61 0.14 -4.93
C GLU A 887 -35.08 1.39 -4.23
N ASN A 888 -35.49 2.56 -4.74
CA ASN A 888 -34.95 3.85 -4.36
C ASN A 888 -35.41 4.35 -2.98
N GLU A 889 -36.45 3.75 -2.41
CA GLU A 889 -36.90 4.06 -1.05
C GLU A 889 -36.07 3.34 0.03
N HIS A 890 -35.39 2.24 -0.32
CA HIS A 890 -34.63 1.44 0.62
C HIS A 890 -33.48 2.24 1.25
N GLU A 891 -33.35 2.21 2.58
CA GLU A 891 -32.42 3.06 3.34
C GLU A 891 -30.96 2.93 2.89
N ALA A 892 -30.53 1.71 2.52
CA ALA A 892 -29.17 1.46 2.05
C ALA A 892 -28.86 2.11 0.69
N MET A 893 -29.88 2.39 -0.12
CA MET A 893 -29.73 3.02 -1.44
C MET A 893 -29.74 4.55 -1.37
N GLN A 894 -30.15 5.13 -0.25
CA GLN A 894 -30.23 6.58 -0.11
C GLN A 894 -28.84 7.22 -0.02
N GLY A 895 -28.65 8.31 -0.76
CA GLY A 895 -27.41 9.08 -0.81
C GLY A 895 -27.32 10.17 0.25
N ILE A 896 -26.23 10.92 0.26
CA ILE A 896 -26.01 12.09 1.11
C ILE A 896 -26.32 13.38 0.35
N PHE A 897 -26.72 14.42 1.08
CA PHE A 897 -26.72 15.79 0.59
C PHE A 897 -26.33 16.76 1.71
N MET A 898 -25.32 17.56 1.44
CA MET A 898 -24.83 18.60 2.35
C MET A 898 -24.48 19.84 1.54
N ALA A 899 -24.71 21.02 2.11
CA ALA A 899 -24.39 22.25 1.41
C ALA A 899 -23.99 23.38 2.36
N ARG A 900 -23.12 24.28 1.91
CA ARG A 900 -22.69 25.48 2.64
C ARG A 900 -22.49 26.63 1.67
N GLY A 901 -23.04 27.80 1.98
CA GLY A 901 -22.90 28.98 1.14
C GLY A 901 -24.00 29.99 1.39
N PRO A 902 -23.96 31.16 0.73
CA PRO A 902 -24.92 32.23 0.97
C PRO A 902 -26.35 31.84 0.61
N ALA A 903 -26.55 30.85 -0.27
CA ALA A 903 -27.88 30.38 -0.68
C ALA A 903 -28.54 29.44 0.33
N PHE A 904 -27.78 28.82 1.22
CA PHE A 904 -28.26 27.75 2.08
C PHE A 904 -28.45 28.24 3.51
N LYS A 905 -29.43 27.66 4.22
CA LYS A 905 -29.54 27.84 5.68
C LYS A 905 -28.29 27.28 6.38
N ALA A 906 -27.91 27.90 7.48
CA ALA A 906 -26.81 27.45 8.34
C ALA A 906 -27.35 26.74 9.58
N ASP A 907 -26.64 25.70 10.03
CA ASP A 907 -27.02 24.81 11.14
C ASP A 907 -28.45 24.25 10.98
N TYR A 908 -28.76 23.77 9.77
CA TYR A 908 -30.10 23.32 9.42
C TYR A 908 -30.11 21.88 8.90
N LYS A 909 -31.06 21.07 9.39
CA LYS A 909 -31.28 19.71 8.92
C LYS A 909 -32.68 19.61 8.29
N SER A 910 -32.72 19.17 7.03
CA SER A 910 -33.94 19.02 6.24
C SER A 910 -34.43 17.58 6.16
N GLU A 911 -35.69 17.42 5.80
CA GLU A 911 -36.29 16.13 5.41
C GLU A 911 -35.61 15.55 4.15
N PRO A 912 -35.87 14.28 3.79
CA PRO A 912 -35.33 13.69 2.57
C PRO A 912 -35.67 14.50 1.32
N ILE A 913 -34.66 14.75 0.49
CA ILE A 913 -34.81 15.45 -0.79
C ILE A 913 -34.64 14.46 -1.94
N GLU A 914 -35.22 14.73 -3.10
CA GLU A 914 -35.09 13.86 -4.27
C GLU A 914 -34.00 14.36 -5.23
N VAL A 915 -33.30 13.44 -5.88
CA VAL A 915 -32.23 13.79 -6.83
C VAL A 915 -32.72 14.68 -7.99
N VAL A 916 -33.99 14.55 -8.38
CA VAL A 916 -34.62 15.39 -9.42
C VAL A 916 -34.83 16.84 -8.97
N ASP A 917 -34.85 17.12 -7.67
CA ASP A 917 -35.00 18.48 -7.13
C ASP A 917 -33.75 19.34 -7.35
N ILE A 918 -32.57 18.69 -7.42
CA ILE A 918 -31.26 19.35 -7.52
C ILE A 918 -31.12 20.22 -8.76
N TYR A 919 -31.76 19.84 -9.88
CA TYR A 919 -31.72 20.61 -11.12
C TYR A 919 -32.22 22.05 -10.94
N GLN A 920 -33.39 22.19 -10.33
CA GLN A 920 -34.01 23.51 -10.12
C GLN A 920 -33.20 24.31 -9.11
N LEU A 921 -32.66 23.66 -8.08
CA LEU A 921 -31.79 24.29 -7.09
C LEU A 921 -30.52 24.88 -7.71
N VAL A 922 -29.82 24.11 -8.54
CA VAL A 922 -28.60 24.56 -9.24
C VAL A 922 -28.89 25.77 -10.13
N LEU A 923 -29.98 25.72 -10.90
CA LEU A 923 -30.38 26.80 -11.80
C LEU A 923 -30.80 28.05 -11.03
N ASN A 924 -31.51 27.92 -9.92
CA ASN A 924 -31.89 29.05 -9.07
C ASN A 924 -30.68 29.76 -8.45
N ILE A 925 -29.71 29.00 -7.93
CA ILE A 925 -28.49 29.56 -7.33
C ILE A 925 -27.72 30.41 -8.34
N LEU A 926 -27.64 29.94 -9.58
CA LEU A 926 -26.94 30.59 -10.68
C LEU A 926 -27.79 31.66 -11.40
N GLY A 927 -29.10 31.73 -11.14
CA GLY A 927 -30.02 32.66 -11.79
C GLY A 927 -30.25 32.35 -13.28
N VAL A 928 -30.34 31.06 -13.63
CA VAL A 928 -30.52 30.59 -15.02
C VAL A 928 -31.93 30.01 -15.19
N GLU A 929 -32.61 30.35 -16.29
CA GLU A 929 -33.90 29.76 -16.60
C GLU A 929 -33.76 28.28 -17.03
N PRO A 930 -34.67 27.40 -16.56
CA PRO A 930 -34.68 26.02 -16.97
C PRO A 930 -35.03 25.90 -18.46
N THR A 931 -34.37 24.97 -19.14
CA THR A 931 -34.60 24.72 -20.58
C THR A 931 -35.85 23.87 -20.83
N HIS A 932 -36.34 23.21 -19.79
CA HIS A 932 -37.50 22.33 -19.79
C HIS A 932 -38.07 22.22 -18.37
N GLN A 933 -39.29 21.70 -18.26
CA GLN A 933 -39.94 21.51 -16.96
C GLN A 933 -39.33 20.29 -16.24
N SER A 934 -38.99 20.45 -14.96
CA SER A 934 -38.44 19.38 -14.12
C SER A 934 -39.55 18.65 -13.36
N ASN A 935 -39.31 17.38 -13.01
CA ASN A 935 -40.15 16.58 -12.14
C ASN A 935 -39.96 16.87 -10.64
N GLY A 936 -38.91 17.62 -10.27
CA GLY A 936 -38.63 17.93 -8.87
C GLY A 936 -39.62 18.91 -8.23
N SER A 937 -39.68 18.90 -6.90
CA SER A 937 -40.52 19.81 -6.10
C SER A 937 -39.74 21.05 -5.68
N TRP A 938 -40.23 22.22 -6.09
CA TRP A 938 -39.68 23.50 -5.64
C TRP A 938 -39.92 23.74 -4.15
N GLU A 939 -41.03 23.24 -3.59
CA GLU A 939 -41.37 23.44 -2.17
C GLU A 939 -40.28 22.86 -1.24
N ARG A 940 -39.77 21.66 -1.57
CA ARG A 940 -38.65 21.03 -0.84
C ARG A 940 -37.37 21.86 -0.95
N MET A 941 -37.10 22.44 -2.12
CA MET A 941 -35.89 23.24 -2.34
C MET A 941 -35.98 24.64 -1.70
N ALA A 942 -37.16 25.26 -1.72
CA ALA A 942 -37.39 26.54 -1.05
C ALA A 942 -37.14 26.43 0.47
N GLU A 943 -37.46 25.28 1.08
CA GLU A 943 -37.25 25.07 2.51
C GLU A 943 -35.76 25.03 2.91
N VAL A 944 -34.86 24.58 2.04
CA VAL A 944 -33.41 24.51 2.34
C VAL A 944 -32.66 25.82 2.08
N LEU A 945 -33.28 26.75 1.36
CA LEU A 945 -32.70 28.03 0.98
C LEU A 945 -32.81 29.07 2.10
N SER A 946 -31.82 29.96 2.19
CA SER A 946 -31.84 31.10 3.11
C SER A 946 -32.79 32.19 2.60
N GLU A 947 -33.37 32.97 3.52
CA GLU A 947 -34.38 33.99 3.21
C GLU A 947 -33.95 34.93 2.06
N GLY A 948 -34.84 35.09 1.08
CA GLY A 948 -34.63 35.87 -0.14
C GLY A 948 -34.05 35.08 -1.32
N TRP A 949 -33.59 33.84 -1.14
CA TRP A 949 -33.13 32.97 -2.24
C TRP A 949 -34.26 32.12 -2.84
N GLU A 950 -35.30 31.85 -2.07
CA GLU A 950 -36.53 31.16 -2.47
C GLU A 950 -37.36 31.96 -3.48
N ASP A 951 -37.31 33.28 -3.39
CA ASP A 951 -38.08 34.22 -4.23
C ASP A 951 -37.26 34.82 -5.37
N ARG A 952 -36.01 34.35 -5.54
CA ARG A 952 -35.07 34.91 -6.51
C ARG A 952 -35.52 34.60 -7.94
N ARG A 953 -36.36 35.47 -8.51
CA ARG A 953 -36.76 35.40 -9.91
C ARG A 953 -35.62 35.84 -10.81
N TYR A 954 -35.56 35.22 -11.98
CA TYR A 954 -34.71 35.63 -13.08
C TYR A 954 -34.91 37.12 -13.39
N GLU A 955 -33.88 37.93 -13.13
CA GLU A 955 -33.75 39.25 -13.75
C GLU A 955 -32.82 39.09 -14.96
N PRO A 956 -33.32 39.20 -16.21
CA PRO A 956 -32.46 39.22 -17.36
C PRO A 956 -31.49 40.39 -17.19
N GLN A 957 -30.19 40.11 -17.06
CA GLN A 957 -29.17 41.14 -17.05
C GLN A 957 -29.27 41.91 -18.36
N SER A 958 -29.88 43.09 -18.31
CA SER A 958 -29.81 44.06 -19.39
C SER A 958 -28.33 44.34 -19.61
N PHE A 959 -27.80 43.95 -20.76
CA PHE A 959 -26.49 44.42 -21.20
C PHE A 959 -26.58 45.94 -21.31
N ALA A 960 -26.20 46.62 -20.23
CA ALA A 960 -25.92 48.04 -20.26
C ALA A 960 -24.72 48.21 -21.19
N LEU A 961 -25.01 48.56 -22.45
CA LEU A 961 -24.07 49.18 -23.37
C LEU A 961 -23.49 50.40 -22.66
N ARG A 962 -22.37 50.20 -21.95
CA ARG A 962 -21.57 51.29 -21.41
C ARG A 962 -21.14 52.14 -22.59
N HIS A 963 -21.75 53.32 -22.68
CA HIS A 963 -21.31 54.41 -23.55
C HIS A 963 -19.81 54.64 -23.36
N PHE A 964 -19.03 54.41 -24.41
CA PHE A 964 -17.69 54.97 -24.53
C PHE A 964 -17.81 56.45 -24.89
N PRO A 965 -17.03 57.36 -24.27
CA PRO A 965 -16.96 58.74 -24.71
C PRO A 965 -16.18 58.82 -26.05
N PRO A 966 -16.43 59.85 -26.86
CA PRO A 966 -16.12 59.83 -28.28
C PRO A 966 -14.63 60.09 -28.55
N LEU A 967 -14.03 59.30 -29.43
CA LEU A 967 -12.84 59.72 -30.16
C LEU A 967 -13.26 60.11 -31.58
N SER A 968 -12.99 61.36 -31.88
CA SER A 968 -13.32 62.11 -33.09
C SER A 968 -12.44 61.73 -34.29
N PHE A 969 -13.05 61.89 -35.48
CA PHE A 969 -12.49 61.86 -36.85
C PHE A 969 -12.20 60.45 -37.41
N ILE A 970 -12.66 60.03 -38.60
CA ILE A 970 -12.81 60.75 -39.88
C ILE A 970 -14.03 60.17 -40.64
N SER A 971 -14.80 61.08 -41.25
CA SER A 971 -15.85 60.80 -42.23
C SER A 971 -15.29 60.18 -43.51
N LEU A 972 -15.78 59.00 -43.90
CA LEU A 972 -15.86 58.62 -45.30
C LEU A 972 -17.18 57.89 -45.57
N SER A 973 -18.08 58.68 -46.16
CA SER A 973 -19.30 58.28 -46.83
C SER A 973 -19.03 57.27 -47.95
N LEU A 974 -19.75 56.14 -47.94
CA LEU A 974 -20.35 55.58 -49.15
C LEU A 974 -21.41 54.54 -48.77
N ALA A 975 -22.66 54.98 -48.84
CA ALA A 975 -23.81 54.12 -49.03
C ALA A 975 -23.77 53.55 -50.45
N ALA A 976 -24.00 52.25 -50.61
CA ALA A 976 -24.67 51.66 -51.77
C ALA A 976 -24.67 50.12 -51.70
N LEU A 977 -25.88 49.54 -51.80
CA LEU A 977 -26.20 48.33 -52.59
C LEU A 977 -25.65 47.00 -52.02
N CYS A 978 -26.38 45.89 -51.88
CA CYS A 978 -27.65 45.47 -52.45
C CYS A 978 -28.17 44.27 -51.62
N PHE A 979 -29.49 44.21 -51.50
CA PHE A 979 -30.24 42.95 -51.36
C PHE A 979 -29.84 41.97 -52.46
N PHE A 980 -29.63 40.69 -52.13
CA PHE A 980 -30.21 39.57 -52.90
C PHE A 980 -30.19 38.28 -52.05
N PRO A 981 -31.34 37.57 -51.96
CA PRO A 981 -31.43 36.25 -51.34
C PRO A 981 -31.18 35.16 -52.40
N ILE A 982 -30.48 34.09 -52.04
CA ILE A 982 -30.46 32.85 -52.85
C ILE A 982 -30.56 31.65 -51.92
N ALA A 983 -31.68 30.95 -52.05
CA ALA A 983 -31.88 29.56 -51.66
C ALA A 983 -31.11 28.62 -52.61
N PHE A 984 -30.63 27.47 -52.11
CA PHE A 984 -31.04 26.11 -52.53
C PHE A 984 -30.04 25.03 -52.09
N HIS A 985 -30.63 23.91 -51.65
CA HIS A 985 -30.22 22.49 -51.69
C HIS A 985 -28.73 22.11 -51.73
N TYR A 986 -28.29 21.31 -50.75
CA TYR A 986 -28.44 19.84 -50.76
C TYR A 986 -28.38 19.28 -49.33
#